data_AF-A0A7R9CIA3-F1
#
_entry.id   AF-A0A7R9CIA3-F1
#
_cell.length_a   1.000
_cell.length_b   1.000
_cell.length_c   1.000
_cell.angle_alpha   90.00
_cell.angle_beta   90.00
_cell.angle_gamma   90.00
#
_symmetry.space_group_name_H-M   'P 1'
#
loop_
_entity.id
_entity.type
_entity.pdbx_description
1 polymer ?
#
loop_
_entity_poly.entity_id
_entity_poly.type
_entity_poly.pdbx_seq_one_letter_code
_entity_poly.pdbx_strand_id
1 'polypeptide(L)'
;MALHLQEISYVTRVPPLRIDDLIDDLKDGTKMLALLEVLSGEKLPVERGRNLKRPHFLSNANTALQFLQSKKIKLVNINSSDLVDGRPPVVLGLIWTIILYFQIEENTRALESLGHTFGGSASSLESGGARSGGEQKKAPEEKRRQGAKRAMLQWVTNAIPREAGVEVKDFGPSWRDGVAFLAIIDAIKSNLVNLVAMRESSNRARLETAFDVAEQELGITRLLDPEDVDVPRPDEKSIMTYVAQFLHKYPEPRTADGSSTLAAVEAEYNELVTWLMKKTQHLEHLQQTKSLPLDYSEYSSFKREFDGKLPSLEKLRKIVETQSMISITADSWREIDSLWNKLEAQTAEDGEIEVRISLRYWLWLLDASLPGDLGQVGEWLGRAEALILSDDIPSAMNEETATIISRKLEEHKVFFADLPSVQTKFRQAVTSSAAQNVPPEQLDNMAQRLEAIGPSAARRRIQLKFLEHKCCLIAFLHLTETKLRGWTVKYGREEKVQQLLEQYRNFVSRNRIFQEFNKAYIDMQRVVEEYKREGNVDQRESVNIDRFMRETGERWKNVSMELRCVQSMLEEVVAYWRRWNSMADEFDNWLDRAYGMQDLSEEDKMEYFQDVSVWKDKYQLLGDTVSFLIATCEDQVAHELKERYLRISTRWDELFPHVKQYMHAGDILRHRKDYRAGIEKLQGWLRNAEAVLSSTQLSSTEKIKAYGEQLQTLQKEVEGIEDLFKVVSKKFQAMIQDLSRDEVDRIMNTLKKEKEALVRVRALIPMQLHLFHQILVQQESLEAGQTEIKHWLDEAESLLASESLAGGKDSVQAQLDRHKAFFSRTLYYKSMLESKNKVFQSIVKSVDHSEGIDTDEFRQRMTHLNERFVRATQQAQQSELKLQEALRCWHNFHESERTISDWLQKADKLIAEKHIDTKQTVESHKNFFEQVNERWIQELVNAAQDLRKCLPPDQHAPVAEVVDRLQAKWKEVLSFAPLHLMRLEFRLDETTFSQYLKEIEKEIHAEQQAFNRHEDVEVILARNKEFFVERGTLPETERCLESMGQIAASYAQWQPSDKNLQGAHNRALAQYQAVNTKISQLQQQLQMIPAQWKNYQDKFVEMVKWMDSVDESLKRILTEVNSLEEFEKERAVFQVNIPGEMQDGGLRNAPLG
;
A
#
# COMPACT_ATOMS: atom_id res chain seq x y z
N MET A 1 -9.01 84.17 -14.08
CA MET A 1 -9.54 82.85 -14.46
C MET A 1 -11.00 82.70 -14.06
N ALA A 2 -11.46 83.33 -12.97
CA ALA A 2 -12.84 83.21 -12.49
C ALA A 2 -13.92 83.78 -13.43
N LEU A 3 -13.63 84.83 -14.22
CA LEU A 3 -14.61 85.42 -15.17
C LEU A 3 -14.62 84.74 -16.55
N HIS A 4 -13.52 84.09 -16.97
CA HIS A 4 -13.52 83.27 -18.19
C HIS A 4 -14.30 81.95 -18.01
N LEU A 5 -14.50 81.51 -16.76
CA LEU A 5 -15.51 80.49 -16.44
C LEU A 5 -16.95 81.01 -16.55
N GLN A 6 -17.17 82.34 -16.59
CA GLN A 6 -18.50 82.93 -16.58
C GLN A 6 -19.06 83.20 -17.98
N GLU A 7 -18.24 83.57 -18.98
CA GLU A 7 -18.72 83.65 -20.37
C GLU A 7 -18.85 82.27 -21.05
N ILE A 8 -18.02 81.29 -20.66
CA ILE A 8 -18.24 79.90 -21.08
C ILE A 8 -19.38 79.22 -20.27
N SER A 9 -19.86 79.84 -19.18
CA SER A 9 -20.95 79.30 -18.35
C SER A 9 -22.34 79.36 -19.00
N TYR A 10 -22.52 80.09 -20.10
CA TYR A 10 -23.84 80.11 -20.75
C TYR A 10 -24.19 78.81 -21.48
N VAL A 11 -23.26 77.81 -21.57
CA VAL A 11 -23.57 76.55 -22.26
C VAL A 11 -23.30 75.26 -21.48
N THR A 12 -22.46 75.17 -20.43
CA THR A 12 -22.14 73.82 -19.88
C THR A 12 -21.92 73.69 -18.36
N ARG A 13 -23.01 73.72 -17.58
CA ARG A 13 -23.32 72.97 -16.31
C ARG A 13 -24.03 73.86 -15.28
N VAL A 14 -25.15 73.38 -14.74
CA VAL A 14 -25.96 74.03 -13.69
C VAL A 14 -25.93 73.16 -12.43
N PRO A 15 -25.54 73.69 -11.26
CA PRO A 15 -25.00 75.04 -11.00
C PRO A 15 -23.53 75.20 -11.47
N PRO A 16 -23.05 76.45 -11.66
CA PRO A 16 -21.67 76.72 -12.06
C PRO A 16 -20.68 76.27 -11.00
N LEU A 17 -19.61 75.60 -11.42
CA LEU A 17 -18.54 75.12 -10.55
C LEU A 17 -17.55 76.26 -10.28
N ARG A 18 -17.31 76.55 -9.00
CA ARG A 18 -16.34 77.56 -8.53
C ARG A 18 -15.15 76.89 -7.84
N ILE A 19 -13.97 77.47 -8.02
CA ILE A 19 -12.74 77.10 -7.28
C ILE A 19 -12.46 78.25 -6.32
N ASP A 20 -12.42 77.94 -5.02
CA ASP A 20 -12.09 78.89 -3.96
C ASP A 20 -10.65 78.69 -3.46
N ASP A 21 -10.20 77.43 -3.35
CA ASP A 21 -8.79 77.09 -3.09
C ASP A 21 -8.28 76.14 -4.18
N LEU A 22 -7.33 76.60 -5.01
CA LEU A 22 -6.82 75.84 -6.15
C LEU A 22 -6.19 74.49 -5.77
N ILE A 23 -5.57 74.40 -4.60
CA ILE A 23 -4.84 73.19 -4.18
C ILE A 23 -5.81 72.14 -3.66
N ASP A 24 -6.74 72.54 -2.79
CA ASP A 24 -7.69 71.61 -2.18
C ASP A 24 -8.82 71.21 -3.13
N ASP A 25 -9.33 72.15 -3.94
CA ASP A 25 -10.46 71.91 -4.82
C ASP A 25 -10.13 71.01 -6.02
N LEU A 26 -8.85 70.86 -6.38
CA LEU A 26 -8.43 70.00 -7.49
C LEU A 26 -8.06 68.57 -7.05
N LYS A 27 -8.03 68.27 -5.75
CA LYS A 27 -7.61 66.96 -5.21
C LYS A 27 -8.50 65.80 -5.68
N ASP A 28 -9.80 66.02 -5.84
CA ASP A 28 -10.74 64.98 -6.24
C ASP A 28 -10.77 64.70 -7.76
N GLY A 29 -10.06 65.52 -8.53
CA GLY A 29 -9.95 65.47 -9.99
C GLY A 29 -11.24 65.85 -10.74
N THR A 30 -12.37 66.09 -10.08
CA THR A 30 -13.66 66.33 -10.74
C THR A 30 -13.73 67.72 -11.37
N LYS A 31 -13.30 68.75 -10.63
CA LYS A 31 -13.21 70.13 -11.14
C LYS A 31 -12.14 70.27 -12.23
N MET A 32 -11.04 69.50 -12.12
CA MET A 32 -10.01 69.44 -13.15
C MET A 32 -10.54 68.86 -14.46
N LEU A 33 -11.25 67.72 -14.40
CA LEU A 33 -11.86 67.13 -15.59
C LEU A 33 -12.89 68.07 -16.21
N ALA A 34 -13.73 68.72 -15.39
CA ALA A 34 -14.68 69.71 -15.88
C ALA A 34 -13.99 70.89 -16.59
N LEU A 35 -12.87 71.39 -16.05
CA LEU A 35 -12.07 72.43 -16.70
C LEU A 35 -11.55 71.96 -18.08
N LEU A 36 -11.05 70.73 -18.18
CA LEU A 36 -10.55 70.19 -19.44
C LEU A 36 -11.67 69.93 -20.46
N GLU A 37 -12.85 69.53 -20.01
CA GLU A 37 -14.03 69.43 -20.88
C GLU A 37 -14.37 70.79 -21.50
N VAL A 38 -14.33 71.84 -20.68
CA VAL A 38 -14.65 73.21 -21.10
C VAL A 38 -13.61 73.74 -22.09
N LEU A 39 -12.32 73.56 -21.80
CA LEU A 39 -11.24 74.06 -22.66
C LEU A 39 -11.11 73.31 -23.99
N SER A 40 -11.46 72.02 -24.02
CA SER A 40 -11.33 71.19 -25.22
C SER A 40 -12.61 71.00 -26.03
N GLY A 41 -13.77 71.31 -25.45
CA GLY A 41 -15.08 70.97 -26.01
C GLY A 41 -15.43 69.48 -25.97
N GLU A 42 -14.55 68.61 -25.43
CA GLU A 42 -14.74 67.16 -25.38
C GLU A 42 -15.31 66.71 -24.02
N LYS A 43 -16.25 65.77 -24.03
CA LYS A 43 -16.74 65.15 -22.79
C LYS A 43 -15.74 64.13 -22.27
N LEU A 44 -15.40 64.24 -20.98
CA LEU A 44 -14.42 63.38 -20.32
C LEU A 44 -15.10 62.47 -19.28
N PRO A 45 -14.67 61.21 -19.16
CA PRO A 45 -15.22 60.30 -18.17
C PRO A 45 -14.83 60.77 -16.76
N VAL A 46 -15.82 60.92 -15.88
CA VAL A 46 -15.64 61.34 -14.48
C VAL A 46 -16.26 60.30 -13.58
N GLU A 47 -15.49 59.76 -12.63
CA GLU A 47 -16.01 58.92 -11.54
C GLU A 47 -16.81 59.80 -10.57
N ARG A 48 -18.10 59.48 -10.40
CA ARG A 48 -19.05 60.25 -9.58
C ARG A 48 -19.62 59.39 -8.46
N GLY A 49 -19.69 59.92 -7.23
CA GLY A 49 -20.32 59.24 -6.10
C GLY A 49 -20.56 60.17 -4.91
N ARG A 50 -21.55 59.85 -4.05
CA ARG A 50 -21.91 60.67 -2.87
C ARG A 50 -20.77 60.85 -1.86
N ASN A 51 -19.86 59.87 -1.77
CA ASN A 51 -18.67 59.89 -0.89
C ASN A 51 -17.45 59.41 -1.69
N LEU A 52 -16.80 60.33 -2.42
CA LEU A 52 -15.57 60.01 -3.13
C LEU A 52 -14.43 59.73 -2.13
N LYS A 53 -13.62 58.71 -2.42
CA LYS A 53 -12.45 58.30 -1.62
C LYS A 53 -11.19 58.40 -2.47
N ARG A 54 -10.02 58.38 -1.84
CA ARG A 54 -8.71 58.51 -2.49
C ARG A 54 -8.51 57.68 -3.78
N PRO A 55 -9.00 56.42 -3.91
CA PRO A 55 -8.93 55.69 -5.18
C PRO A 55 -9.71 56.33 -6.33
N HIS A 56 -10.89 56.90 -6.05
CA HIS A 56 -11.69 57.61 -7.06
C HIS A 56 -11.00 58.92 -7.48
N PHE A 57 -10.39 59.63 -6.52
CA PHE A 57 -9.59 60.83 -6.80
C PHE A 57 -8.41 60.51 -7.72
N LEU A 58 -7.69 59.41 -7.45
CA LEU A 58 -6.58 58.94 -8.29
C LEU A 58 -7.05 58.55 -9.70
N SER A 59 -8.24 57.94 -9.81
CA SER A 59 -8.83 57.60 -11.11
C SER A 59 -9.15 58.87 -11.91
N ASN A 60 -9.87 59.82 -11.33
CA ASN A 60 -10.19 61.10 -11.98
C ASN A 60 -8.93 61.89 -12.38
N ALA A 61 -7.94 61.97 -11.48
CA ALA A 61 -6.64 62.58 -11.76
C ALA A 61 -5.92 61.88 -12.92
N ASN A 62 -5.89 60.54 -12.94
CA ASN A 62 -5.29 59.78 -14.04
C ASN A 62 -6.00 60.03 -15.37
N THR A 63 -7.34 60.08 -15.39
CA THR A 63 -8.09 60.41 -16.60
C THR A 63 -7.70 61.78 -17.14
N ALA A 64 -7.57 62.78 -16.27
CA ALA A 64 -7.17 64.13 -16.67
C ALA A 64 -5.75 64.15 -17.25
N LEU A 65 -4.80 63.45 -16.62
CA LEU A 65 -3.42 63.37 -17.11
C LEU A 65 -3.31 62.58 -18.42
N GLN A 66 -4.04 61.48 -18.57
CA GLN A 66 -4.10 60.70 -19.81
C GLN A 66 -4.69 61.51 -20.96
N PHE A 67 -5.74 62.29 -20.70
CA PHE A 67 -6.31 63.20 -21.69
C PHE A 67 -5.25 64.20 -22.19
N LEU A 68 -4.53 64.86 -21.28
CA LEU A 68 -3.47 65.79 -21.65
C LEU A 68 -2.34 65.10 -22.45
N GLN A 69 -1.96 63.88 -22.07
CA GLN A 69 -1.00 63.07 -22.84
C GLN A 69 -1.52 62.72 -24.24
N SER A 70 -2.81 62.43 -24.40
CA SER A 70 -3.44 62.16 -25.70
C SER A 70 -3.36 63.37 -26.65
N LYS A 71 -3.45 64.59 -26.09
CA LYS A 71 -3.23 65.85 -26.82
C LYS A 71 -1.75 66.15 -27.10
N LYS A 72 -0.87 65.16 -26.88
CA LYS A 72 0.60 65.21 -27.03
C LYS A 72 1.26 66.25 -26.11
N ILE A 73 0.67 66.50 -24.95
CA ILE A 73 1.22 67.36 -23.91
C ILE A 73 2.12 66.50 -23.01
N LYS A 74 3.37 66.94 -22.80
CA LYS A 74 4.31 66.25 -21.93
C LYS A 74 4.10 66.70 -20.48
N LEU A 75 4.01 65.73 -19.59
CA LEU A 75 3.81 65.94 -18.16
C LEU A 75 5.10 65.53 -17.43
N VAL A 76 6.02 66.48 -17.24
CA VAL A 76 7.32 66.22 -16.59
C VAL A 76 7.17 66.36 -15.08
N ASN A 77 7.47 65.30 -14.33
CA ASN A 77 7.40 65.24 -12.87
C ASN A 77 5.99 65.55 -12.28
N ILE A 78 4.91 65.26 -13.03
CA ILE A 78 3.53 65.40 -12.56
C ILE A 78 2.90 64.01 -12.50
N ASN A 79 2.65 63.51 -11.29
CA ASN A 79 1.95 62.25 -11.07
C ASN A 79 0.57 62.50 -10.48
N SER A 80 -0.38 61.60 -10.76
CA SER A 80 -1.74 61.66 -10.20
C SER A 80 -1.77 61.56 -8.68
N SER A 81 -0.83 60.83 -8.06
CA SER A 81 -0.72 60.75 -6.60
C SER A 81 -0.36 62.09 -5.96
N ASP A 82 0.59 62.80 -6.56
CA ASP A 82 1.04 64.11 -6.06
C ASP A 82 -0.05 65.19 -6.23
N LEU A 83 -0.91 65.04 -7.24
CA LEU A 83 -2.08 65.89 -7.48
C LEU A 83 -3.17 65.66 -6.44
N VAL A 84 -3.52 64.40 -6.17
CA VAL A 84 -4.54 64.04 -5.17
C VAL A 84 -4.09 64.37 -3.74
N ASP A 85 -2.79 64.25 -3.46
CA ASP A 85 -2.21 64.66 -2.19
C ASP A 85 -2.07 66.20 -2.07
N GLY A 86 -2.41 66.95 -3.14
CA GLY A 86 -2.45 68.42 -3.17
C GLY A 86 -1.09 69.08 -2.98
N ARG A 87 -0.03 68.55 -3.60
CA ARG A 87 1.30 69.16 -3.52
C ARG A 87 1.33 70.48 -4.32
N PRO A 88 1.49 71.65 -3.69
CA PRO A 88 1.32 72.93 -4.38
C PRO A 88 2.18 73.12 -5.64
N PRO A 89 3.47 72.75 -5.68
CA PRO A 89 4.29 72.87 -6.89
C PRO A 89 3.79 72.02 -8.07
N VAL A 90 3.16 70.88 -7.79
CA VAL A 90 2.67 69.96 -8.82
C VAL A 90 1.34 70.43 -9.39
N VAL A 91 0.41 70.87 -8.53
CA VAL A 91 -0.88 71.45 -8.94
C VAL A 91 -0.64 72.70 -9.80
N LEU A 92 0.20 73.63 -9.33
CA LEU A 92 0.53 74.86 -10.06
C LEU A 92 1.28 74.57 -11.38
N GLY A 93 2.19 73.59 -11.37
CA GLY A 93 2.89 73.14 -12.57
C GLY A 93 1.95 72.58 -13.63
N LEU A 94 0.94 71.82 -13.22
CA LEU A 94 -0.07 71.24 -14.11
C LEU A 94 -1.00 72.30 -14.70
N ILE A 95 -1.49 73.24 -13.88
CA ILE A 95 -2.35 74.34 -14.34
C ILE A 95 -1.60 75.22 -15.35
N TRP A 96 -0.34 75.53 -15.08
CA TRP A 96 0.50 76.25 -16.06
C TRP A 96 0.62 75.50 -17.38
N THR A 97 0.83 74.17 -17.37
CA THR A 97 0.91 73.37 -18.60
C THR A 97 -0.39 73.41 -19.40
N ILE A 98 -1.54 73.42 -18.71
CA ILE A 98 -2.86 73.57 -19.34
C ILE A 98 -3.00 74.96 -19.98
N ILE A 99 -2.69 76.03 -19.24
CA ILE A 99 -2.72 77.42 -19.75
C ILE A 99 -1.80 77.58 -20.96
N LEU A 100 -0.57 77.09 -20.86
CA LEU A 100 0.42 77.18 -21.93
C LEU A 100 -0.07 76.55 -23.23
N TYR A 101 -0.77 75.41 -23.15
CA TYR A 101 -1.24 74.72 -24.34
C TYR A 101 -2.50 75.37 -24.93
N PHE A 102 -3.58 75.42 -24.14
CA PHE A 102 -4.92 75.82 -24.63
C PHE A 102 -5.06 77.33 -24.80
N GLN A 103 -4.35 78.14 -24.02
CA GLN A 103 -4.53 79.60 -24.05
C GLN A 103 -3.37 80.33 -24.74
N ILE A 104 -2.19 79.73 -24.84
CA ILE A 104 -1.01 80.38 -25.40
C ILE A 104 -0.60 79.72 -26.72
N GLU A 105 -0.26 78.43 -26.73
CA GLU A 105 0.21 77.74 -27.94
C GLU A 105 -0.88 77.68 -29.02
N GLU A 106 -2.11 77.29 -28.68
CA GLU A 106 -3.22 77.20 -29.63
C GLU A 106 -3.54 78.56 -30.28
N ASN A 107 -3.65 79.61 -29.47
CA ASN A 107 -3.87 80.98 -29.96
C ASN A 107 -2.72 81.49 -30.84
N THR A 108 -1.47 81.16 -30.52
CA THR A 108 -0.32 81.52 -31.38
C THR A 108 -0.28 80.73 -32.69
N ARG A 109 -0.74 79.47 -32.72
CA ARG A 109 -0.85 78.68 -33.97
C ARG A 109 -1.94 79.19 -34.90
N ALA A 110 -3.04 79.70 -34.36
CA ALA A 110 -4.10 80.32 -35.15
C ALA A 110 -3.56 81.52 -35.96
N LEU A 111 -2.66 82.32 -35.38
CA LEU A 111 -1.99 83.44 -36.09
C LEU A 111 -1.06 82.96 -37.22
N GLU A 112 -0.36 81.84 -37.04
CA GLU A 112 0.50 81.26 -38.08
C GLU A 112 -0.30 80.79 -39.30
N SER A 113 -1.57 80.39 -39.11
CA SER A 113 -2.48 79.95 -40.18
C SER A 113 -3.10 81.08 -41.00
N LEU A 114 -3.11 82.32 -40.48
CA LEU A 114 -3.67 83.52 -41.10
C LEU A 114 -2.71 84.24 -42.08
N GLY A 115 -1.54 83.64 -42.39
CA GLY A 115 -0.68 84.10 -43.49
C GLY A 115 0.37 85.16 -43.13
N HIS A 116 0.61 85.44 -41.84
CA HIS A 116 1.73 86.28 -41.42
C HIS A 116 3.06 85.52 -41.50
N THR A 117 3.68 85.52 -42.69
CA THR A 117 5.08 85.10 -42.87
C THR A 117 6.03 86.15 -42.28
N PHE A 118 6.22 86.13 -40.96
CA PHE A 118 7.23 86.99 -40.33
C PHE A 118 8.64 86.36 -40.39
N GLY A 119 9.27 86.53 -41.56
CA GLY A 119 10.69 86.88 -41.71
C GLY A 119 11.77 85.88 -41.28
N GLY A 120 12.36 85.19 -42.27
CA GLY A 120 13.73 84.68 -42.20
C GLY A 120 13.91 83.32 -42.88
N SER A 121 14.30 83.36 -44.15
CA SER A 121 14.66 82.21 -44.99
C SER A 121 15.42 81.10 -44.25
N ALA A 122 14.85 79.90 -44.22
CA ALA A 122 15.58 78.65 -44.00
C ALA A 122 15.04 77.55 -44.92
N SER A 123 15.00 77.86 -46.21
CA SER A 123 14.98 76.87 -47.29
C SER A 123 16.26 77.07 -48.09
N SER A 124 17.38 76.53 -47.61
CA SER A 124 18.46 76.11 -48.50
C SER A 124 19.46 75.23 -47.77
N LEU A 125 19.73 74.06 -48.35
CA LEU A 125 20.87 73.16 -48.14
C LEU A 125 20.86 72.35 -46.82
N GLU A 126 20.57 71.05 -46.91
CA GLU A 126 21.63 70.02 -46.99
C GLU A 126 21.04 68.60 -47.09
N SER A 127 21.46 67.91 -48.15
CA SER A 127 21.28 66.48 -48.36
C SER A 127 22.43 65.72 -47.69
N GLY A 128 22.10 64.62 -47.01
CA GLY A 128 22.97 63.45 -46.85
C GLY A 128 23.98 63.46 -45.71
N GLY A 129 24.05 62.34 -44.97
CA GLY A 129 25.20 62.02 -44.12
C GLY A 129 24.88 61.21 -42.86
N ALA A 130 25.10 59.91 -42.92
CA ALA A 130 25.13 59.03 -41.76
C ALA A 130 26.48 59.16 -41.01
N ARG A 131 26.45 59.29 -39.67
CA ARG A 131 27.14 58.47 -38.65
C ARG A 131 27.51 59.22 -37.35
N SER A 132 27.40 58.44 -36.27
CA SER A 132 28.13 58.47 -34.98
C SER A 132 27.99 59.65 -34.02
N GLY A 133 27.34 59.34 -32.88
CA GLY A 133 27.98 59.37 -31.57
C GLY A 133 27.99 60.71 -30.82
N GLY A 134 27.43 60.70 -29.60
CA GLY A 134 27.74 61.71 -28.57
C GLY A 134 26.52 62.34 -27.92
N GLU A 135 26.29 61.96 -26.68
CA GLU A 135 25.36 62.49 -25.69
C GLU A 135 25.13 64.02 -25.74
N GLN A 136 23.84 64.41 -25.81
CA GLN A 136 23.18 65.39 -24.92
C GLN A 136 21.71 65.54 -25.33
N LYS A 137 20.81 64.73 -24.74
CA LYS A 137 19.36 64.95 -24.84
C LYS A 137 18.96 66.12 -23.94
N LYS A 138 18.95 67.34 -24.47
CA LYS A 138 18.01 68.38 -24.05
C LYS A 138 16.83 68.43 -25.02
N ALA A 139 15.63 68.54 -24.45
CA ALA A 139 14.38 68.04 -24.99
C ALA A 139 13.78 68.88 -26.15
N PRO A 140 12.89 68.29 -26.99
CA PRO A 140 12.03 69.01 -27.96
C PRO A 140 11.12 70.08 -27.33
N GLU A 141 10.99 70.05 -26.01
CA GLU A 141 10.04 70.82 -25.19
C GLU A 141 10.48 72.28 -25.00
N GLU A 142 11.78 72.51 -24.85
CA GLU A 142 12.36 73.84 -24.65
C GLU A 142 12.28 74.67 -25.95
N LYS A 143 12.37 73.99 -27.11
CA LYS A 143 12.23 74.56 -28.46
C LYS A 143 10.79 74.97 -28.77
N ARG A 144 9.79 74.21 -28.28
CA ARG A 144 8.34 74.49 -28.49
C ARG A 144 7.86 75.66 -27.61
N ARG A 145 8.26 75.69 -26.34
CA ARG A 145 7.97 76.79 -25.40
C ARG A 145 8.60 78.12 -25.83
N GLN A 146 9.81 78.06 -26.39
CA GLN A 146 10.47 79.24 -26.97
C GLN A 146 9.74 79.75 -28.22
N GLY A 147 9.04 78.89 -28.97
CA GLY A 147 8.23 79.26 -30.13
C GLY A 147 7.04 80.14 -29.78
N ALA A 148 6.17 79.69 -28.87
CA ALA A 148 4.98 80.46 -28.48
C ALA A 148 5.32 81.77 -27.75
N LYS A 149 6.34 81.74 -26.86
CA LYS A 149 6.85 82.97 -26.21
C LYS A 149 7.37 83.98 -27.24
N ARG A 150 8.11 83.51 -28.25
CA ARG A 150 8.62 84.37 -29.34
C ARG A 150 7.51 84.92 -30.22
N ALA A 151 6.54 84.09 -30.60
CA ALA A 151 5.38 84.52 -31.39
C ALA A 151 4.56 85.59 -30.65
N MET A 152 4.34 85.41 -29.35
CA MET A 152 3.62 86.38 -28.52
C MET A 152 4.42 87.68 -28.31
N LEU A 153 5.73 87.62 -28.06
CA LEU A 153 6.59 88.82 -28.00
C LEU A 153 6.57 89.59 -29.32
N GLN A 154 6.57 88.87 -30.44
CA GLN A 154 6.50 89.46 -31.77
C GLN A 154 5.14 90.10 -32.02
N TRP A 155 4.05 89.45 -31.61
CA TRP A 155 2.72 90.04 -31.66
C TRP A 155 2.65 91.33 -30.84
N VAL A 156 3.13 91.34 -29.59
CA VAL A 156 3.17 92.54 -28.74
C VAL A 156 4.00 93.66 -29.39
N THR A 157 5.16 93.33 -29.96
CA THR A 157 6.03 94.30 -30.64
C THR A 157 5.36 94.90 -31.88
N ASN A 158 4.57 94.11 -32.61
CA ASN A 158 3.82 94.58 -33.77
C ASN A 158 2.57 95.37 -33.37
N ALA A 159 1.95 95.01 -32.26
CA ALA A 159 0.75 95.64 -31.72
C ALA A 159 1.02 97.05 -31.20
N ILE A 160 2.18 97.28 -30.58
CA ILE A 160 2.55 98.57 -30.02
C ILE A 160 3.07 99.50 -31.14
N PRO A 161 2.47 100.69 -31.34
CA PRO A 161 2.95 101.66 -32.31
C PRO A 161 4.39 102.10 -31.99
N ARG A 162 5.25 102.22 -33.01
CA ARG A 162 6.65 102.67 -32.83
C ARG A 162 6.77 104.06 -32.19
N GLU A 163 5.73 104.88 -32.33
CA GLU A 163 5.62 106.24 -31.77
C GLU A 163 5.46 106.26 -30.24
N ALA A 164 5.06 105.14 -29.63
CA ALA A 164 4.89 105.03 -28.18
C ALA A 164 6.24 104.99 -27.42
N GLY A 165 7.34 104.67 -28.10
CA GLY A 165 8.70 104.64 -27.53
C GLY A 165 8.96 103.52 -26.52
N VAL A 166 8.14 102.47 -26.53
CA VAL A 166 8.20 101.34 -25.58
C VAL A 166 8.86 100.14 -26.26
N GLU A 167 9.87 99.55 -25.62
CA GLU A 167 10.57 98.37 -26.14
C GLU A 167 10.36 97.16 -25.21
N VAL A 168 9.54 96.20 -25.65
CA VAL A 168 9.22 94.98 -24.88
C VAL A 168 10.15 93.85 -25.30
N LYS A 169 11.06 93.42 -24.42
CA LYS A 169 12.08 92.39 -24.70
C LYS A 169 11.80 91.05 -24.03
N ASP A 170 11.00 91.06 -22.98
CA ASP A 170 10.66 89.90 -22.16
C ASP A 170 9.23 90.01 -21.62
N PHE A 171 8.79 88.99 -20.89
CA PHE A 171 7.52 89.02 -20.15
C PHE A 171 7.75 89.23 -18.65
N GLY A 172 8.85 89.89 -18.26
CA GLY A 172 9.21 90.16 -16.88
C GLY A 172 9.47 91.66 -16.68
N PRO A 173 10.73 92.11 -16.48
CA PRO A 173 11.04 93.51 -16.23
C PRO A 173 10.49 94.52 -17.25
N SER A 174 10.31 94.15 -18.53
CA SER A 174 9.74 95.04 -19.56
C SER A 174 8.31 95.51 -19.26
N TRP A 175 7.59 94.84 -18.37
CA TRP A 175 6.18 95.12 -18.03
C TRP A 175 6.01 95.80 -16.67
N ARG A 176 7.09 95.85 -15.88
CA ARG A 176 7.08 96.32 -14.49
C ARG A 176 6.57 97.75 -14.34
N ASP A 177 6.88 98.63 -15.29
CA ASP A 177 6.54 100.05 -15.22
C ASP A 177 5.11 100.35 -15.67
N GLY A 178 4.37 99.35 -16.15
CA GLY A 178 2.98 99.46 -16.61
C GLY A 178 2.79 100.10 -17.98
N VAL A 179 3.84 100.61 -18.65
CA VAL A 179 3.67 101.32 -19.93
C VAL A 179 3.31 100.36 -21.07
N ALA A 180 3.89 99.17 -21.08
CA ALA A 180 3.60 98.15 -22.10
C ALA A 180 2.11 97.76 -22.10
N PHE A 181 1.48 97.62 -20.92
CA PHE A 181 0.05 97.34 -20.82
C PHE A 181 -0.79 98.51 -21.36
N LEU A 182 -0.47 99.74 -20.95
CA LEU A 182 -1.18 100.93 -21.43
C LEU A 182 -1.05 101.12 -22.95
N ALA A 183 0.12 100.82 -23.52
CA ALA A 183 0.36 100.94 -24.95
C ALA A 183 -0.44 99.92 -25.77
N ILE A 184 -0.59 98.69 -25.28
CA ILE A 184 -1.45 97.68 -25.93
C ILE A 184 -2.92 98.09 -25.87
N ILE A 185 -3.38 98.62 -24.73
CA ILE A 185 -4.75 99.11 -24.56
C ILE A 185 -5.05 100.22 -25.57
N ASP A 186 -4.16 101.21 -25.71
CA ASP A 186 -4.30 102.32 -26.66
C ASP A 186 -4.23 101.85 -28.12
N ALA A 187 -3.41 100.85 -28.43
CA ALA A 187 -3.33 100.24 -29.75
C ALA A 187 -4.62 99.50 -30.18
N ILE A 188 -5.28 98.84 -29.22
CA ILE A 188 -6.55 98.15 -29.46
C ILE A 188 -7.69 99.16 -29.60
N LYS A 189 -7.76 100.15 -28.70
CA LYS A 189 -8.80 101.19 -28.70
C LYS A 189 -8.20 102.51 -28.19
N SER A 190 -8.03 103.44 -29.12
CA SER A 190 -7.44 104.76 -28.85
C SER A 190 -8.33 105.64 -27.97
N ASN A 191 -7.71 106.58 -27.24
CA ASN A 191 -8.35 107.53 -26.31
C ASN A 191 -8.93 106.92 -25.03
N LEU A 192 -8.65 105.65 -24.72
CA LEU A 192 -9.04 105.06 -23.43
C LEU A 192 -8.15 105.51 -22.27
N VAL A 193 -6.87 105.81 -22.55
CA VAL A 193 -5.92 106.27 -21.54
C VAL A 193 -5.05 107.39 -22.11
N ASN A 194 -4.82 108.44 -21.31
CA ASN A 194 -3.88 109.50 -21.69
C ASN A 194 -2.44 109.07 -21.35
N LEU A 195 -1.75 108.45 -22.31
CA LEU A 195 -0.37 107.97 -22.16
C LEU A 195 0.61 109.07 -21.73
N VAL A 196 0.37 110.34 -22.07
CA VAL A 196 1.24 111.46 -21.70
C VAL A 196 1.09 111.82 -20.23
N ALA A 197 -0.14 111.90 -19.72
CA ALA A 197 -0.41 112.17 -18.30
C ALA A 197 0.06 111.02 -17.39
N MET A 198 -0.01 109.78 -17.87
CA MET A 198 0.37 108.60 -17.09
C MET A 198 1.89 108.41 -16.96
N ARG A 199 2.72 109.05 -17.80
CA ARG A 199 4.21 108.95 -17.72
C ARG A 199 4.80 109.50 -16.43
N GLU A 200 4.11 110.44 -15.77
CA GLU A 200 4.56 111.04 -14.50
C GLU A 200 4.04 110.29 -13.25
N SER A 201 3.22 109.25 -13.44
CA SER A 201 2.64 108.44 -12.36
C SER A 201 3.55 107.30 -11.92
N SER A 202 3.37 106.83 -10.67
CA SER A 202 4.11 105.66 -10.17
C SER A 202 3.78 104.38 -10.97
N ASN A 203 4.68 103.40 -10.97
CA ASN A 203 4.47 102.11 -11.63
C ASN A 203 3.16 101.46 -11.17
N ARG A 204 2.92 101.43 -9.86
CA ARG A 204 1.72 100.87 -9.26
C ARG A 204 0.43 101.55 -9.74
N ALA A 205 0.42 102.89 -9.85
CA ALA A 205 -0.74 103.63 -10.36
C ALA A 205 -0.97 103.38 -11.87
N ARG A 206 0.10 103.25 -12.66
CA ARG A 206 0.01 102.90 -14.09
C ARG A 206 -0.55 101.50 -14.29
N LEU A 207 -0.07 100.53 -13.53
CA LEU A 207 -0.54 99.15 -13.56
C LEU A 207 -2.01 99.03 -13.12
N GLU A 208 -2.39 99.70 -12.02
CA GLU A 208 -3.78 99.73 -11.54
C GLU A 208 -4.72 100.28 -12.64
N THR A 209 -4.36 101.42 -13.22
CA THR A 209 -5.15 102.03 -14.30
C THR A 209 -5.20 101.13 -15.54
N ALA A 210 -4.09 100.49 -15.91
CA ALA A 210 -4.06 99.59 -17.05
C ALA A 210 -4.97 98.38 -16.85
N PHE A 211 -4.97 97.79 -15.65
CA PHE A 211 -5.80 96.64 -15.34
C PHE A 211 -7.29 97.00 -15.24
N ASP A 212 -7.62 98.13 -14.61
CA ASP A 212 -9.00 98.60 -14.49
C ASP A 212 -9.60 98.98 -15.85
N VAL A 213 -8.84 99.69 -16.70
CA VAL A 213 -9.30 100.04 -18.05
C VAL A 213 -9.41 98.80 -18.94
N ALA A 214 -8.46 97.88 -18.85
CA ALA A 214 -8.54 96.62 -19.59
C ALA A 214 -9.80 95.81 -19.19
N GLU A 215 -10.15 95.78 -17.91
CA GLU A 215 -11.34 95.07 -17.43
C GLU A 215 -12.65 95.78 -17.79
N GLN A 216 -12.76 97.08 -17.56
CA GLN A 216 -14.01 97.82 -17.75
C GLN A 216 -14.29 98.13 -19.23
N GLU A 217 -13.27 98.50 -20.01
CA GLU A 217 -13.43 99.01 -21.38
C GLU A 217 -13.12 97.99 -22.47
N LEU A 218 -12.24 97.02 -22.18
CA LEU A 218 -11.86 95.95 -23.12
C LEU A 218 -12.38 94.58 -22.67
N GLY A 219 -12.98 94.46 -21.49
CA GLY A 219 -13.47 93.20 -20.94
C GLY A 219 -12.37 92.13 -20.82
N ILE A 220 -11.14 92.54 -20.50
CA ILE A 220 -10.01 91.66 -20.19
C ILE A 220 -9.97 91.49 -18.66
N THR A 221 -10.25 90.28 -18.17
CA THR A 221 -10.34 90.02 -16.73
C THR A 221 -9.02 90.32 -16.02
N ARG A 222 -9.07 91.09 -14.93
CA ARG A 222 -7.91 91.37 -14.08
C ARG A 222 -7.40 90.09 -13.41
N LEU A 223 -6.17 89.67 -13.73
CA LEU A 223 -5.52 88.47 -13.16
C LEU A 223 -4.29 88.78 -12.30
N LEU A 224 -3.78 90.00 -12.41
CA LEU A 224 -2.56 90.44 -11.76
C LEU A 224 -2.90 91.60 -10.85
N ASP A 225 -2.30 91.60 -9.67
CA ASP A 225 -2.28 92.76 -8.81
C ASP A 225 -1.04 93.60 -9.10
N PRO A 226 -1.13 94.95 -9.08
CA PRO A 226 0.04 95.79 -9.33
C PRO A 226 1.22 95.55 -8.40
N GLU A 227 0.98 94.96 -7.23
CA GLU A 227 2.04 94.59 -6.28
C GLU A 227 2.84 93.36 -6.66
N ASP A 228 2.24 92.44 -7.42
CA ASP A 228 2.92 91.25 -7.94
C ASP A 228 3.74 91.56 -9.20
N VAL A 229 3.46 92.72 -9.83
CA VAL A 229 4.13 93.18 -11.04
C VAL A 229 5.19 94.26 -10.75
N ASP A 230 4.98 95.17 -9.79
CA ASP A 230 6.00 96.16 -9.38
C ASP A 230 7.05 95.59 -8.42
N VAL A 231 7.67 94.48 -8.83
CA VAL A 231 8.78 93.81 -8.14
C VAL A 231 10.01 93.73 -9.06
N PRO A 232 11.24 93.59 -8.53
CA PRO A 232 12.45 93.55 -9.36
C PRO A 232 12.48 92.46 -10.43
N ARG A 233 11.77 91.35 -10.19
CA ARG A 233 11.64 90.23 -11.13
C ARG A 233 10.19 89.73 -11.12
N PRO A 234 9.32 90.34 -11.94
CA PRO A 234 7.94 89.88 -12.08
C PRO A 234 7.90 88.45 -12.65
N ASP A 235 6.90 87.67 -12.26
CA ASP A 235 6.76 86.29 -12.74
C ASP A 235 6.33 86.27 -14.21
N GLU A 236 7.20 85.76 -15.08
CA GLU A 236 6.96 85.76 -16.53
C GLU A 236 5.72 84.98 -16.94
N LYS A 237 5.38 83.90 -16.22
CA LYS A 237 4.22 83.06 -16.54
C LYS A 237 2.92 83.81 -16.27
N SER A 238 2.87 84.55 -15.18
CA SER A 238 1.72 85.36 -14.77
C SER A 238 1.48 86.49 -15.78
N ILE A 239 2.54 87.19 -16.20
CA ILE A 239 2.45 88.23 -17.24
C ILE A 239 2.04 87.63 -18.60
N MET A 240 2.67 86.52 -19.04
CA MET A 240 2.30 85.84 -20.29
C MET A 240 0.82 85.44 -20.30
N THR A 241 0.31 84.89 -19.18
CA THR A 241 -1.10 84.49 -19.05
C THR A 241 -2.02 85.69 -19.19
N TYR A 242 -1.67 86.82 -18.57
CA TYR A 242 -2.48 88.03 -18.65
C TYR A 242 -2.45 88.65 -20.05
N VAL A 243 -1.28 88.74 -20.67
CA VAL A 243 -1.11 89.27 -22.05
C VAL A 243 -1.78 88.38 -23.08
N ALA A 244 -1.80 87.06 -22.89
CA ALA A 244 -2.50 86.13 -23.77
C ALA A 244 -4.01 86.42 -23.87
N GLN A 245 -4.63 87.02 -22.85
CA GLN A 245 -6.04 87.44 -22.92
C GLN A 245 -6.24 88.55 -23.96
N PHE A 246 -5.30 89.49 -24.06
CA PHE A 246 -5.34 90.55 -25.07
C PHE A 246 -5.20 89.96 -26.47
N LEU A 247 -4.26 89.03 -26.65
CA LEU A 247 -4.06 88.35 -27.94
C LEU A 247 -5.29 87.52 -28.35
N HIS A 248 -5.89 86.79 -27.42
CA HIS A 248 -7.08 85.97 -27.68
C HIS A 248 -8.29 86.82 -28.09
N LYS A 249 -8.52 87.93 -27.38
CA LYS A 249 -9.68 88.79 -27.63
C LYS A 249 -9.49 89.74 -28.81
N TYR A 250 -8.25 90.14 -29.08
CA TYR A 250 -7.89 91.10 -30.13
C TYR A 250 -6.66 90.63 -30.91
N PRO A 251 -6.77 89.62 -31.80
CA PRO A 251 -5.62 89.05 -32.51
C PRO A 251 -4.96 90.02 -33.51
N GLU A 252 -5.68 91.03 -34.02
CA GLU A 252 -5.17 92.06 -34.94
C GLU A 252 -5.46 93.49 -34.43
N PRO A 253 -4.52 94.16 -33.76
CA PRO A 253 -4.60 95.60 -33.51
C PRO A 253 -4.35 96.40 -34.81
N ARG A 254 -5.01 97.56 -34.95
CA ARG A 254 -5.08 98.36 -36.19
C ARG A 254 -3.73 98.45 -36.93
N THR A 255 -3.67 97.99 -38.18
CA THR A 255 -2.55 98.26 -39.09
C THR A 255 -2.71 99.63 -39.76
N ALA A 256 -1.59 100.26 -40.12
CA ALA A 256 -1.49 101.66 -40.55
C ALA A 256 -2.28 102.03 -41.83
N ASP A 257 -2.82 101.07 -42.59
CA ASP A 257 -3.43 101.30 -43.92
C ASP A 257 -4.96 101.10 -44.00
N GLY A 258 -5.67 100.87 -42.89
CA GLY A 258 -7.14 100.95 -42.85
C GLY A 258 -7.95 99.93 -43.69
N SER A 259 -7.34 98.99 -44.40
CA SER A 259 -8.03 97.88 -45.09
C SER A 259 -8.06 96.63 -44.21
N SER A 260 -9.24 96.22 -43.75
CA SER A 260 -9.45 94.96 -43.03
C SER A 260 -9.93 93.86 -43.97
N THR A 261 -9.21 92.74 -44.04
CA THR A 261 -9.58 91.50 -44.74
C THR A 261 -10.94 90.95 -44.30
N LEU A 262 -11.38 91.27 -43.07
CA LEU A 262 -12.68 90.92 -42.50
C LEU A 262 -13.85 91.53 -43.31
N ALA A 263 -13.72 92.79 -43.72
CA ALA A 263 -14.78 93.51 -44.42
C ALA A 263 -15.05 92.97 -45.85
N ALA A 264 -14.01 92.43 -46.51
CA ALA A 264 -14.14 91.83 -47.84
C ALA A 264 -14.85 90.47 -47.79
N VAL A 265 -14.59 89.66 -46.76
CA VAL A 265 -15.25 88.36 -46.57
C VAL A 265 -16.71 88.52 -46.15
N GLU A 266 -17.02 89.50 -45.30
CA GLU A 266 -18.40 89.84 -44.93
C GLU A 266 -19.24 90.33 -46.14
N ALA A 267 -18.64 91.06 -47.08
CA ALA A 267 -19.32 91.51 -48.29
C ALA A 267 -19.69 90.33 -49.23
N GLU A 268 -18.76 89.39 -49.46
CA GLU A 268 -19.00 88.18 -50.27
C GLU A 268 -20.06 87.27 -49.64
N TYR A 269 -20.04 87.11 -48.31
CA TYR A 269 -21.05 86.38 -47.55
C TYR A 269 -22.45 86.99 -47.75
N ASN A 270 -22.58 88.31 -47.56
CA ASN A 270 -23.86 89.01 -47.68
C ASN A 270 -24.42 88.97 -49.11
N GLU A 271 -23.57 89.03 -50.14
CA GLU A 271 -24.00 88.89 -51.55
C GLU A 271 -24.60 87.50 -51.80
N LEU A 272 -23.93 86.45 -51.34
CA LEU A 272 -24.37 85.07 -51.53
C LEU A 272 -25.70 84.79 -50.81
N VAL A 273 -25.82 85.19 -49.54
CA VAL A 273 -27.07 85.05 -48.76
C VAL A 273 -28.22 85.76 -49.44
N THR A 274 -28.01 87.02 -49.87
CA THR A 274 -29.07 87.82 -50.52
C THR A 274 -29.52 87.20 -51.84
N TRP A 275 -28.58 86.69 -52.65
CA TRP A 275 -28.90 86.00 -53.90
C TRP A 275 -29.69 84.72 -53.65
N LEU A 276 -29.25 83.89 -52.69
CA LEU A 276 -29.92 82.66 -52.31
C LEU A 276 -31.34 82.92 -51.81
N MET A 277 -31.52 83.82 -50.84
CA MET A 277 -32.85 84.19 -50.33
C MET A 277 -33.81 84.59 -51.45
N LYS A 278 -33.37 85.47 -52.36
CA LYS A 278 -34.19 85.98 -53.46
C LYS A 278 -34.60 84.86 -54.43
N LYS A 279 -33.67 83.98 -54.78
CA LYS A 279 -33.90 82.90 -55.74
C LYS A 279 -34.73 81.76 -55.14
N THR A 280 -34.50 81.42 -53.87
CA THR A 280 -35.31 80.44 -53.12
C THR A 280 -36.76 80.91 -53.03
N GLN A 281 -37.01 82.16 -52.59
CA GLN A 281 -38.36 82.71 -52.52
C GLN A 281 -39.06 82.77 -53.88
N HIS A 282 -38.33 83.09 -54.96
CA HIS A 282 -38.88 83.12 -56.30
C HIS A 282 -39.34 81.73 -56.77
N LEU A 283 -38.50 80.70 -56.59
CA LEU A 283 -38.88 79.33 -56.96
C LEU A 283 -39.99 78.76 -56.06
N GLU A 284 -39.94 79.01 -54.75
CA GLU A 284 -41.01 78.61 -53.83
C GLU A 284 -42.35 79.26 -54.21
N HIS A 285 -42.35 80.54 -54.60
CA HIS A 285 -43.54 81.23 -55.07
C HIS A 285 -44.10 80.57 -56.34
N LEU A 286 -43.26 80.34 -57.36
CA LEU A 286 -43.66 79.69 -58.61
C LEU A 286 -44.19 78.25 -58.39
N GLN A 287 -43.64 77.53 -57.43
CA GLN A 287 -44.11 76.21 -57.03
C GLN A 287 -45.49 76.26 -56.35
N GLN A 288 -45.68 77.18 -55.41
CA GLN A 288 -46.95 77.35 -54.70
C GLN A 288 -48.08 77.79 -55.64
N THR A 289 -47.78 78.67 -56.60
CA THR A 289 -48.73 79.12 -57.62
C THR A 289 -48.89 78.14 -58.79
N LYS A 290 -48.14 77.03 -58.80
CA LYS A 290 -48.09 76.04 -59.89
C LYS A 290 -47.82 76.65 -61.27
N SER A 291 -47.02 77.71 -61.31
CA SER A 291 -46.72 78.48 -62.52
C SER A 291 -45.26 78.32 -62.95
N LEU A 292 -44.64 77.17 -62.67
CA LEU A 292 -43.31 76.86 -63.15
C LEU A 292 -43.32 76.75 -64.69
N PRO A 293 -42.36 77.39 -65.39
CA PRO A 293 -42.25 77.31 -66.84
C PRO A 293 -42.05 75.87 -67.31
N LEU A 294 -42.75 75.46 -68.38
CA LEU A 294 -42.58 74.13 -68.99
C LEU A 294 -41.54 74.13 -70.13
N ASP A 295 -40.77 75.22 -70.26
CA ASP A 295 -39.64 75.29 -71.19
C ASP A 295 -38.34 74.92 -70.48
N TYR A 296 -37.65 73.91 -71.03
CA TYR A 296 -36.35 73.46 -70.54
C TYR A 296 -35.27 74.55 -70.65
N SER A 297 -35.39 75.49 -71.59
CA SER A 297 -34.41 76.57 -71.78
C SER A 297 -34.33 77.51 -70.58
N GLU A 298 -35.47 77.76 -69.92
CA GLU A 298 -35.56 78.60 -68.71
C GLU A 298 -34.95 77.89 -67.49
N TYR A 299 -35.20 76.58 -67.35
CA TYR A 299 -34.55 75.75 -66.34
C TYR A 299 -33.03 75.71 -66.53
N SER A 300 -32.56 75.49 -67.78
CA SER A 300 -31.13 75.44 -68.12
C SER A 300 -30.42 76.76 -67.81
N SER A 301 -31.09 77.89 -68.09
CA SER A 301 -30.57 79.23 -67.78
C SER A 301 -30.47 79.48 -66.27
N PHE A 302 -31.50 79.11 -65.50
CA PHE A 302 -31.47 79.20 -64.03
C PHE A 302 -30.37 78.30 -63.45
N LYS A 303 -30.24 77.08 -63.96
CA LYS A 303 -29.24 76.10 -63.50
C LYS A 303 -27.81 76.62 -63.71
N ARG A 304 -27.51 77.26 -64.85
CA ARG A 304 -26.20 77.90 -65.10
C ARG A 304 -25.91 79.05 -64.14
N GLU A 305 -26.90 79.87 -63.82
CA GLU A 305 -26.75 80.97 -62.84
C GLU A 305 -26.44 80.42 -61.44
N PHE A 306 -27.13 79.33 -61.05
CA PHE A 306 -26.89 78.62 -59.80
C PHE A 306 -25.48 78.01 -59.74
N ASP A 307 -25.06 77.29 -60.78
CA ASP A 307 -23.73 76.68 -60.85
C ASP A 307 -22.60 77.72 -60.81
N GLY A 308 -22.84 78.93 -61.35
CA GLY A 308 -21.89 80.04 -61.29
C GLY A 308 -21.63 80.57 -59.88
N LYS A 309 -22.49 80.30 -58.89
CA LYS A 309 -22.32 80.71 -57.49
C LYS A 309 -21.59 79.65 -56.63
N LEU A 310 -21.35 78.45 -57.15
CA LEU A 310 -20.67 77.35 -56.44
C LEU A 310 -19.23 77.71 -55.99
N PRO A 311 -18.37 78.38 -56.80
CA PRO A 311 -17.02 78.74 -56.36
C PRO A 311 -17.01 79.71 -55.16
N SER A 312 -18.01 80.59 -55.07
CA SER A 312 -18.18 81.51 -53.93
C SER A 312 -18.57 80.75 -52.66
N LEU A 313 -19.45 79.75 -52.77
CA LEU A 313 -19.82 78.87 -51.66
C LEU A 313 -18.61 78.07 -51.17
N GLU A 314 -17.85 77.42 -52.06
CA GLU A 314 -16.68 76.61 -51.69
C GLU A 314 -15.58 77.42 -51.02
N LYS A 315 -15.34 78.65 -51.50
CA LYS A 315 -14.38 79.58 -50.91
C LYS A 315 -14.79 79.94 -49.47
N LEU A 316 -16.06 80.31 -49.26
CA LEU A 316 -16.57 80.65 -47.93
C LEU A 316 -16.64 79.42 -47.01
N ARG A 317 -16.98 78.24 -47.55
CA ARG A 317 -16.99 76.96 -46.82
C ARG A 317 -15.60 76.62 -46.26
N LYS A 318 -14.54 76.75 -47.08
CA LYS A 318 -13.16 76.54 -46.64
C LYS A 318 -12.72 77.52 -45.55
N ILE A 319 -13.19 78.76 -45.60
CA ILE A 319 -12.91 79.79 -44.57
C ILE A 319 -13.59 79.42 -43.23
N VAL A 320 -14.81 78.91 -43.28
CA VAL A 320 -15.57 78.44 -42.10
C VAL A 320 -14.96 77.14 -41.53
N GLU A 321 -14.57 76.19 -42.39
CA GLU A 321 -13.99 74.90 -41.99
C GLU A 321 -12.58 75.00 -41.39
N THR A 322 -11.80 76.02 -41.76
CA THR A 322 -10.45 76.24 -41.22
C THR A 322 -10.43 76.82 -39.81
N GLN A 323 -11.59 77.08 -39.18
CA GLN A 323 -11.74 77.67 -37.85
C GLN A 323 -10.86 78.93 -37.64
N SER A 324 -10.59 79.65 -38.73
CA SER A 324 -10.05 81.00 -38.64
C SER A 324 -11.17 81.88 -38.10
N MET A 325 -10.91 82.63 -37.01
CA MET A 325 -11.89 83.52 -36.36
C MET A 325 -12.18 84.76 -37.22
N ILE A 326 -12.63 84.53 -38.44
CA ILE A 326 -13.40 85.45 -39.27
C ILE A 326 -14.85 85.31 -38.81
N SER A 327 -15.53 86.44 -38.63
CA SER A 327 -16.84 86.67 -38.00
C SER A 327 -18.08 85.96 -38.62
N ILE A 328 -17.92 84.89 -39.40
CA ILE A 328 -19.06 84.10 -39.87
C ILE A 328 -19.38 83.05 -38.78
N THR A 329 -20.44 83.30 -38.00
CA THR A 329 -20.86 82.33 -36.97
C THR A 329 -21.32 81.02 -37.61
N ALA A 330 -21.20 79.90 -36.88
CA ALA A 330 -21.71 78.60 -37.35
C ALA A 330 -23.22 78.65 -37.67
N ASP A 331 -23.99 79.50 -36.97
CA ASP A 331 -25.42 79.69 -37.23
C ASP A 331 -25.67 80.53 -38.49
N SER A 332 -24.82 81.52 -38.79
CA SER A 332 -24.85 82.29 -40.05
C SER A 332 -24.53 81.39 -41.26
N TRP A 333 -23.55 80.49 -41.13
CA TRP A 333 -23.23 79.52 -42.18
C TRP A 333 -24.35 78.50 -42.41
N ARG A 334 -25.03 78.05 -41.34
CA ARG A 334 -26.22 77.18 -41.43
C ARG A 334 -27.34 77.78 -42.27
N GLU A 335 -27.49 79.11 -42.27
CA GLU A 335 -28.49 79.79 -43.10
C GLU A 335 -28.14 79.69 -44.59
N ILE A 336 -26.87 79.88 -44.97
CA ILE A 336 -26.39 79.65 -46.34
C ILE A 336 -26.60 78.20 -46.74
N ASP A 337 -26.16 77.24 -45.92
CA ASP A 337 -26.32 75.81 -46.22
C ASP A 337 -27.81 75.47 -46.37
N SER A 338 -28.68 75.96 -45.49
CA SER A 338 -30.12 75.75 -45.59
C SER A 338 -30.71 76.30 -46.89
N LEU A 339 -30.36 77.53 -47.26
CA LEU A 339 -30.89 78.18 -48.47
C LEU A 339 -30.31 77.58 -49.77
N TRP A 340 -29.02 77.20 -49.75
CA TRP A 340 -28.35 76.52 -50.85
C TRP A 340 -28.95 75.12 -51.08
N ASN A 341 -29.12 74.35 -50.01
CA ASN A 341 -29.73 73.01 -50.06
C ASN A 341 -31.16 73.06 -50.61
N LYS A 342 -31.97 74.06 -50.21
CA LYS A 342 -33.32 74.27 -50.78
C LYS A 342 -33.33 74.46 -52.31
N LEU A 343 -32.25 75.00 -52.89
CA LEU A 343 -32.12 75.31 -54.31
C LEU A 343 -31.40 74.23 -55.14
N GLU A 344 -30.42 73.53 -54.57
CA GLU A 344 -29.42 72.74 -55.32
C GLU A 344 -29.96 71.53 -56.13
N ALA A 345 -29.35 71.31 -57.30
CA ALA A 345 -29.66 70.21 -58.23
C ALA A 345 -28.52 69.19 -58.49
N GLN A 346 -27.28 69.40 -58.03
CA GLN A 346 -26.19 68.45 -58.29
C GLN A 346 -26.05 67.40 -57.18
N THR A 347 -25.62 66.20 -57.57
CA THR A 347 -25.20 65.11 -56.69
C THR A 347 -23.89 65.51 -56.02
N ALA A 348 -23.91 65.76 -54.71
CA ALA A 348 -22.69 65.78 -53.93
C ALA A 348 -22.00 64.40 -54.06
N GLU A 349 -20.71 64.41 -54.43
CA GLU A 349 -19.85 63.22 -54.36
C GLU A 349 -19.60 62.78 -52.91
N ASP A 350 -19.85 63.68 -51.95
CA ASP A 350 -19.71 63.45 -50.52
C ASP A 350 -21.11 63.35 -49.89
N GLY A 351 -21.45 62.14 -49.44
CA GLY A 351 -22.79 61.72 -49.03
C GLY A 351 -23.34 62.34 -47.74
N GLU A 352 -23.39 63.67 -47.63
CA GLU A 352 -24.20 64.35 -46.62
C GLU A 352 -25.57 64.71 -47.23
N ILE A 353 -26.63 64.08 -46.70
CA ILE A 353 -28.01 64.19 -47.16
C ILE A 353 -28.72 65.24 -46.30
N GLU A 354 -29.17 66.34 -46.90
CA GLU A 354 -30.26 67.17 -46.36
C GLU A 354 -30.95 68.01 -47.47
N VAL A 355 -32.27 67.78 -47.64
CA VAL A 355 -33.31 68.61 -48.29
C VAL A 355 -33.03 69.15 -49.70
N ARG A 356 -33.49 68.43 -50.75
CA ARG A 356 -33.39 68.82 -52.17
C ARG A 356 -34.76 68.92 -52.82
N ILE A 357 -35.31 70.12 -53.02
CA ILE A 357 -36.71 70.23 -53.43
C ILE A 357 -36.91 71.10 -54.67
N SER A 358 -36.26 72.26 -54.80
CA SER A 358 -36.80 73.26 -55.73
C SER A 358 -36.51 73.02 -57.23
N LEU A 359 -35.24 72.88 -57.60
CA LEU A 359 -34.84 72.65 -58.99
C LEU A 359 -35.14 71.23 -59.48
N ARG A 360 -35.01 70.26 -58.58
CA ARG A 360 -35.27 68.86 -58.90
C ARG A 360 -36.75 68.61 -59.19
N TYR A 361 -37.64 69.22 -58.41
CA TYR A 361 -39.08 69.17 -58.65
C TYR A 361 -39.48 69.84 -59.98
N TRP A 362 -38.85 70.97 -60.33
CA TRP A 362 -39.08 71.61 -61.63
C TRP A 362 -38.68 70.68 -62.78
N LEU A 363 -37.53 70.00 -62.66
CA LEU A 363 -37.09 69.01 -63.63
C LEU A 363 -38.04 67.81 -63.74
N TRP A 364 -38.56 67.29 -62.61
CA TRP A 364 -39.58 66.23 -62.62
C TRP A 364 -40.84 66.64 -63.37
N LEU A 365 -41.29 67.87 -63.18
CA LEU A 365 -42.46 68.41 -63.87
C LEU A 365 -42.20 68.55 -65.37
N LEU A 366 -41.03 69.06 -65.77
CA LEU A 366 -40.62 69.16 -67.17
C LEU A 366 -40.60 67.79 -67.85
N ASP A 367 -40.01 66.79 -67.22
CA ASP A 367 -39.91 65.44 -67.78
C ASP A 367 -41.26 64.73 -67.85
N ALA A 368 -42.10 64.88 -66.82
CA ALA A 368 -43.45 64.32 -66.79
C ALA A 368 -44.38 64.98 -67.82
N SER A 369 -44.09 66.22 -68.23
CA SER A 369 -44.87 66.95 -69.25
C SER A 369 -44.57 66.54 -70.69
N LEU A 370 -43.57 65.68 -70.92
CA LEU A 370 -43.21 65.19 -72.25
C LEU A 370 -44.30 64.28 -72.86
N PRO A 371 -44.46 64.26 -74.20
CA PRO A 371 -45.51 63.48 -74.84
C PRO A 371 -45.20 61.97 -74.85
N GLY A 372 -46.25 61.16 -74.74
CA GLY A 372 -46.19 59.70 -74.94
C GLY A 372 -45.39 58.95 -73.87
N ASP A 373 -44.59 57.97 -74.29
CA ASP A 373 -43.79 57.14 -73.38
C ASP A 373 -42.66 57.92 -72.68
N LEU A 374 -42.21 59.05 -73.23
CA LEU A 374 -41.21 59.91 -72.60
C LEU A 374 -41.74 60.54 -71.30
N GLY A 375 -43.00 61.00 -71.30
CA GLY A 375 -43.66 61.53 -70.10
C GLY A 375 -43.87 60.48 -69.02
N GLN A 376 -44.25 59.25 -69.39
CA GLN A 376 -44.38 58.14 -68.44
C GLN A 376 -43.05 57.76 -67.79
N VAL A 377 -41.96 57.77 -68.56
CA VAL A 377 -40.61 57.57 -68.02
C VAL A 377 -40.22 58.74 -67.11
N GLY A 378 -40.52 59.98 -67.50
CA GLY A 378 -40.27 61.18 -66.68
C GLY A 378 -41.00 61.15 -65.34
N GLU A 379 -42.27 60.76 -65.33
CA GLU A 379 -43.06 60.60 -64.11
C GLU A 379 -42.51 59.48 -63.21
N TRP A 380 -42.11 58.35 -63.79
CA TRP A 380 -41.47 57.27 -63.04
C TRP A 380 -40.13 57.71 -62.45
N LEU A 381 -39.29 58.38 -63.24
CA LEU A 381 -37.99 58.89 -62.83
C LEU A 381 -38.12 59.90 -61.69
N GLY A 382 -39.11 60.79 -61.75
CA GLY A 382 -39.41 61.72 -60.66
C GLY A 382 -39.80 61.03 -59.36
N ARG A 383 -40.66 60.00 -59.43
CA ARG A 383 -41.04 59.19 -58.25
C ARG A 383 -39.86 58.36 -57.71
N ALA A 384 -39.02 57.82 -58.59
CA ALA A 384 -37.83 57.08 -58.22
C ALA A 384 -36.84 57.95 -57.44
N GLU A 385 -36.55 59.14 -57.95
CA GLU A 385 -35.66 60.09 -57.29
C GLU A 385 -36.27 60.62 -55.97
N ALA A 386 -37.58 60.85 -55.92
CA ALA A 386 -38.27 61.21 -54.68
C ALA A 386 -38.14 60.14 -53.59
N LEU A 387 -38.25 58.85 -53.93
CA LEU A 387 -38.08 57.75 -52.97
C LEU A 387 -36.65 57.63 -52.44
N ILE A 388 -35.64 57.83 -53.30
CA ILE A 388 -34.23 57.83 -52.90
C ILE A 388 -33.92 58.99 -51.95
N LEU A 389 -34.53 60.16 -52.20
CA LEU A 389 -34.28 61.40 -51.46
C LEU A 389 -35.21 61.62 -50.25
N SER A 390 -36.21 60.76 -50.05
CA SER A 390 -37.17 60.91 -48.96
C SER A 390 -36.53 60.62 -47.59
N ASP A 391 -36.58 61.57 -46.66
CA ASP A 391 -35.98 61.46 -45.32
C ASP A 391 -36.98 61.45 -44.16
N ASP A 392 -38.21 60.96 -44.39
CA ASP A 392 -39.22 60.81 -43.32
C ASP A 392 -38.93 59.62 -42.38
N ILE A 393 -37.73 59.56 -41.81
CA ILE A 393 -37.36 58.61 -40.77
C ILE A 393 -37.23 59.39 -39.45
N PRO A 394 -38.04 59.08 -38.42
CA PRO A 394 -37.93 59.73 -37.13
C PRO A 394 -36.51 59.62 -36.54
N SER A 395 -36.04 60.69 -35.88
CA SER A 395 -34.74 60.71 -35.22
C SER A 395 -34.66 59.80 -33.99
N ALA A 396 -35.81 59.48 -33.38
CA ALA A 396 -35.90 58.57 -32.25
C ALA A 396 -35.73 57.11 -32.69
N MET A 397 -34.74 56.40 -32.14
CA MET A 397 -34.41 55.01 -32.50
C MET A 397 -35.16 54.03 -31.58
N ASN A 398 -36.47 53.86 -31.80
CA ASN A 398 -37.35 52.97 -31.04
C ASN A 398 -37.99 51.88 -31.93
N GLU A 399 -38.83 51.02 -31.34
CA GLU A 399 -39.52 49.93 -32.04
C GLU A 399 -40.50 50.43 -33.13
N GLU A 400 -41.17 51.56 -32.87
CA GLU A 400 -42.06 52.20 -33.85
C GLU A 400 -41.28 52.69 -35.07
N THR A 401 -40.12 53.30 -34.87
CA THR A 401 -39.21 53.74 -35.94
C THR A 401 -38.66 52.57 -36.74
N ALA A 402 -38.29 51.45 -36.09
CA ALA A 402 -37.88 50.23 -36.80
C ALA A 402 -38.98 49.77 -37.76
N THR A 403 -40.24 49.74 -37.31
CA THR A 403 -41.40 49.35 -38.11
C THR A 403 -41.63 50.29 -39.30
N ILE A 404 -41.45 51.60 -39.10
CA ILE A 404 -41.55 52.60 -40.18
C ILE A 404 -40.46 52.37 -41.23
N ILE A 405 -39.23 52.09 -40.83
CA ILE A 405 -38.11 51.82 -41.74
C ILE A 405 -38.34 50.52 -42.50
N SER A 406 -38.78 49.44 -41.84
CA SER A 406 -39.11 48.17 -42.49
C SER A 406 -40.15 48.34 -43.60
N ARG A 407 -41.20 49.13 -43.35
CA ARG A 407 -42.21 49.45 -44.37
C ARG A 407 -41.61 50.22 -45.54
N LYS A 408 -40.82 51.28 -45.28
CA LYS A 408 -40.15 52.06 -46.34
C LYS A 408 -39.17 51.23 -47.16
N LEU A 409 -38.46 50.29 -46.52
CA LEU A 409 -37.54 49.37 -47.19
C LEU A 409 -38.28 48.42 -48.15
N GLU A 410 -39.43 47.88 -47.75
CA GLU A 410 -40.23 47.01 -48.62
C GLU A 410 -40.88 47.82 -49.77
N GLU A 411 -41.41 49.02 -49.49
CA GLU A 411 -41.90 49.95 -50.53
C GLU A 411 -40.82 50.26 -51.58
N HIS A 412 -39.60 50.59 -51.13
CA HIS A 412 -38.45 50.82 -52.00
C HIS A 412 -38.13 49.58 -52.85
N LYS A 413 -38.08 48.40 -52.25
CA LYS A 413 -37.78 47.15 -52.95
C LYS A 413 -38.82 46.82 -54.02
N VAL A 414 -40.11 47.03 -53.74
CA VAL A 414 -41.20 46.78 -54.68
C VAL A 414 -41.15 47.78 -55.85
N PHE A 415 -40.94 49.07 -55.56
CA PHE A 415 -40.94 50.12 -56.60
C PHE A 415 -39.81 49.97 -57.63
N PHE A 416 -38.58 49.71 -57.16
CA PHE A 416 -37.41 49.62 -58.05
C PHE A 416 -37.30 48.31 -58.84
N ALA A 417 -38.20 47.34 -58.60
CA ALA A 417 -38.27 46.11 -59.39
C ALA A 417 -38.62 46.38 -60.88
N ASP A 418 -39.31 47.49 -61.17
CA ASP A 418 -39.73 47.88 -62.52
C ASP A 418 -38.65 48.65 -63.32
N LEU A 419 -37.52 49.01 -62.70
CA LEU A 419 -36.45 49.80 -63.33
C LEU A 419 -35.97 49.24 -64.70
N PRO A 420 -35.72 47.92 -64.88
CA PRO A 420 -35.28 47.38 -66.18
C PRO A 420 -36.31 47.57 -67.31
N SER A 421 -37.61 47.51 -66.97
CA SER A 421 -38.72 47.74 -67.88
C SER A 421 -38.73 49.19 -68.34
N VAL A 422 -38.60 50.13 -67.40
CA VAL A 422 -38.59 51.58 -67.66
C VAL A 422 -37.39 52.01 -68.50
N GLN A 423 -36.19 51.47 -68.23
CA GLN A 423 -35.00 51.72 -69.06
C GLN A 423 -35.17 51.25 -70.51
N THR A 424 -35.88 50.14 -70.71
CA THR A 424 -36.17 49.63 -72.05
C THR A 424 -37.21 50.51 -72.76
N LYS A 425 -38.25 50.94 -72.05
CA LYS A 425 -39.26 51.88 -72.57
C LYS A 425 -38.63 53.22 -72.98
N PHE A 426 -37.69 53.76 -72.19
CA PHE A 426 -36.97 55.00 -72.53
C PHE A 426 -36.13 54.86 -73.80
N ARG A 427 -35.34 53.79 -73.93
CA ARG A 427 -34.52 53.52 -75.13
C ARG A 427 -35.37 53.45 -76.41
N GLN A 428 -36.56 52.88 -76.33
CA GLN A 428 -37.51 52.84 -77.46
C GLN A 428 -38.09 54.23 -77.75
N ALA A 429 -38.52 54.95 -76.71
CA ALA A 429 -39.15 56.26 -76.81
C ALA A 429 -38.22 57.34 -77.40
N VAL A 430 -36.92 57.31 -77.08
CA VAL A 430 -35.90 58.25 -77.62
C VAL A 430 -35.70 58.09 -79.14
N THR A 431 -35.95 56.90 -79.69
CA THR A 431 -35.85 56.65 -81.15
C THR A 431 -37.14 56.96 -81.91
N SER A 432 -38.21 57.36 -81.21
CA SER A 432 -39.52 57.64 -81.80
C SER A 432 -39.63 59.05 -82.38
N SER A 433 -40.63 59.29 -83.22
CA SER A 433 -40.93 60.61 -83.78
C SER A 433 -41.27 61.66 -82.70
N ALA A 434 -41.73 61.23 -81.52
CA ALA A 434 -42.01 62.13 -80.39
C ALA A 434 -40.76 62.80 -79.82
N ALA A 435 -39.58 62.19 -79.95
CA ALA A 435 -38.32 62.73 -79.46
C ALA A 435 -37.77 63.90 -80.31
N GLN A 436 -38.21 64.06 -81.56
CA GLN A 436 -37.71 65.12 -82.47
C GLN A 436 -38.12 66.53 -82.02
N ASN A 437 -39.21 66.66 -81.25
CA ASN A 437 -39.73 67.93 -80.76
C ASN A 437 -39.29 68.26 -79.32
N VAL A 438 -38.42 67.43 -78.74
CA VAL A 438 -37.91 67.61 -77.37
C VAL A 438 -36.47 68.13 -77.44
N PRO A 439 -36.07 69.11 -76.60
CA PRO A 439 -34.69 69.57 -76.55
C PRO A 439 -33.71 68.41 -76.28
N PRO A 440 -32.63 68.25 -77.06
CA PRO A 440 -31.66 67.16 -76.87
C PRO A 440 -31.00 67.23 -75.49
N GLU A 441 -30.74 68.44 -74.98
CA GLU A 441 -30.21 68.66 -73.63
C GLU A 441 -31.10 68.05 -72.53
N GLN A 442 -32.43 68.01 -72.72
CA GLN A 442 -33.37 67.42 -71.76
C GLN A 442 -33.34 65.89 -71.82
N LEU A 443 -33.32 65.30 -73.02
CA LEU A 443 -33.25 63.86 -73.20
C LEU A 443 -31.92 63.29 -72.68
N ASP A 444 -30.80 63.98 -72.92
CA ASP A 444 -29.49 63.60 -72.38
C ASP A 444 -29.48 63.68 -70.85
N ASN A 445 -30.12 64.70 -70.27
CA ASN A 445 -30.26 64.82 -68.82
C ASN A 445 -31.09 63.67 -68.21
N MET A 446 -32.23 63.33 -68.83
CA MET A 446 -33.06 62.21 -68.42
C MET A 446 -32.31 60.87 -68.53
N ALA A 447 -31.54 60.67 -69.61
CA ALA A 447 -30.73 59.46 -69.81
C ALA A 447 -29.69 59.28 -68.70
N GLN A 448 -28.92 60.33 -68.40
CA GLN A 448 -27.91 60.31 -67.32
C GLN A 448 -28.53 60.00 -65.95
N ARG A 449 -29.69 60.59 -65.65
CA ARG A 449 -30.40 60.35 -64.38
C ARG A 449 -30.98 58.94 -64.29
N LEU A 450 -31.52 58.41 -65.39
CA LEU A 450 -32.05 57.04 -65.44
C LEU A 450 -30.96 55.97 -65.37
N GLU A 451 -29.73 56.27 -65.80
CA GLU A 451 -28.56 55.41 -65.57
C GLU A 451 -28.08 55.51 -64.11
N ALA A 452 -28.04 56.71 -63.54
CA ALA A 452 -27.60 56.96 -62.16
C ALA A 452 -28.57 56.43 -61.09
N ILE A 453 -29.85 56.19 -61.44
CA ILE A 453 -30.90 55.74 -60.50
C ILE A 453 -30.60 54.35 -59.92
N GLY A 454 -30.04 53.42 -60.70
CA GLY A 454 -29.79 52.04 -60.28
C GLY A 454 -28.81 51.94 -59.12
N PRO A 455 -27.57 52.47 -59.26
CA PRO A 455 -26.61 52.54 -58.16
C PRO A 455 -27.12 53.33 -56.95
N SER A 456 -27.89 54.39 -57.17
CA SER A 456 -28.43 55.24 -56.09
C SER A 456 -29.54 54.54 -55.30
N ALA A 457 -30.41 53.78 -55.98
CA ALA A 457 -31.41 52.92 -55.34
C ALA A 457 -30.77 51.78 -54.54
N ALA A 458 -29.71 51.15 -55.07
CA ALA A 458 -28.97 50.14 -54.33
C ALA A 458 -28.37 50.70 -53.03
N ARG A 459 -27.73 51.88 -53.09
CA ARG A 459 -27.19 52.58 -51.91
C ARG A 459 -28.27 52.88 -50.87
N ARG A 460 -29.40 53.48 -51.27
CA ARG A 460 -30.50 53.81 -50.35
C ARG A 460 -31.10 52.56 -49.71
N ARG A 461 -31.25 51.46 -50.46
CA ARG A 461 -31.74 50.18 -49.93
C ARG A 461 -30.85 49.63 -48.82
N ILE A 462 -29.53 49.68 -49.00
CA ILE A 462 -28.58 49.17 -47.99
C ILE A 462 -28.58 50.10 -46.76
N GLN A 463 -28.67 51.41 -46.96
CA GLN A 463 -28.81 52.38 -45.87
C GLN A 463 -30.08 52.14 -45.04
N LEU A 464 -31.24 51.94 -45.67
CA LEU A 464 -32.49 51.61 -44.98
C LEU A 464 -32.39 50.28 -44.21
N LYS A 465 -31.77 49.26 -44.79
CA LYS A 465 -31.50 47.98 -44.13
C LYS A 465 -30.60 48.15 -42.90
N PHE A 466 -29.56 48.99 -42.98
CA PHE A 466 -28.71 49.34 -41.85
C PHE A 466 -29.50 50.06 -40.74
N LEU A 467 -30.32 51.05 -41.09
CA LEU A 467 -31.12 51.81 -40.11
C LEU A 467 -32.15 50.94 -39.39
N GLU A 468 -32.79 49.99 -40.10
CA GLU A 468 -33.71 49.02 -39.50
C GLU A 468 -33.00 48.18 -38.43
N HIS A 469 -31.88 47.55 -38.78
CA HIS A 469 -31.12 46.70 -37.86
C HIS A 469 -30.54 47.49 -36.68
N LYS A 470 -30.11 48.74 -36.93
CA LYS A 470 -29.69 49.69 -35.89
C LYS A 470 -30.81 49.98 -34.90
N CYS A 471 -32.03 50.27 -35.37
CA CYS A 471 -33.17 50.53 -34.49
C CYS A 471 -33.56 49.28 -33.68
N CYS A 472 -33.60 48.11 -34.33
CA CYS A 472 -33.91 46.84 -33.66
C CYS A 472 -32.94 46.53 -32.51
N LEU A 473 -31.63 46.72 -32.70
CA LEU A 473 -30.64 46.50 -31.65
C LEU A 473 -30.79 47.47 -30.49
N ILE A 474 -31.02 48.76 -30.77
CA ILE A 474 -31.22 49.78 -29.73
C ILE A 474 -32.50 49.49 -28.93
N ALA A 475 -33.61 49.19 -29.60
CA ALA A 475 -34.88 48.86 -28.96
C ALA A 475 -34.75 47.59 -28.07
N PHE A 476 -34.06 46.56 -28.57
CA PHE A 476 -33.80 45.34 -27.82
C PHE A 476 -32.98 45.61 -26.54
N LEU A 477 -31.91 46.40 -26.64
CA LEU A 477 -31.10 46.79 -25.49
C LEU A 477 -31.92 47.57 -24.48
N HIS A 478 -32.70 48.56 -24.93
CA HIS A 478 -33.53 49.38 -24.05
C HIS A 478 -34.59 48.56 -23.30
N LEU A 479 -35.25 47.62 -23.97
CA LEU A 479 -36.20 46.71 -23.35
C LEU A 479 -35.52 45.85 -22.27
N THR A 480 -34.35 45.29 -22.60
CA THR A 480 -33.58 44.43 -21.70
C THR A 480 -33.08 45.20 -20.47
N GLU A 481 -32.51 46.40 -20.66
CA GLU A 481 -32.08 47.30 -19.58
C GLU A 481 -33.24 47.70 -18.68
N THR A 482 -34.43 47.94 -19.25
CA THR A 482 -35.62 48.31 -18.47
C THR A 482 -36.12 47.15 -17.61
N LYS A 483 -36.13 45.92 -18.14
CA LYS A 483 -36.43 44.73 -17.34
C LYS A 483 -35.38 44.48 -16.26
N LEU A 484 -34.10 44.64 -16.59
CA LEU A 484 -32.98 44.49 -15.66
C LEU A 484 -33.08 45.45 -14.47
N ARG A 485 -33.39 46.73 -14.72
CA ARG A 485 -33.66 47.73 -13.65
C ARG A 485 -34.79 47.29 -12.70
N GLY A 486 -35.78 46.56 -13.20
CA GLY A 486 -36.87 46.03 -12.39
C GLY A 486 -36.46 44.89 -11.45
N TRP A 487 -35.32 44.23 -11.71
CA TRP A 487 -34.82 43.11 -10.91
C TRP A 487 -33.63 43.46 -10.01
N THR A 488 -33.03 44.64 -10.19
CA THR A 488 -31.94 45.17 -9.35
C THR A 488 -32.40 46.03 -8.18
N VAL A 489 -33.71 46.03 -7.89
CA VAL A 489 -34.30 46.73 -6.73
C VAL A 489 -34.19 45.90 -5.45
N LYS A 490 -34.38 46.55 -4.30
CA LYS A 490 -34.53 45.86 -3.00
C LYS A 490 -35.73 44.90 -3.05
N TYR A 491 -35.57 43.75 -2.41
CA TYR A 491 -36.49 42.62 -2.54
C TYR A 491 -37.57 42.57 -1.46
N GLY A 492 -38.76 42.06 -1.79
CA GLY A 492 -39.81 41.83 -0.78
C GLY A 492 -39.64 40.51 -0.02
N ARG A 493 -40.75 39.98 0.48
CA ARG A 493 -40.83 38.63 1.07
C ARG A 493 -40.60 37.54 0.02
N GLU A 494 -40.31 36.31 0.48
CA GLU A 494 -39.97 35.16 -0.36
C GLU A 494 -40.86 35.02 -1.62
N GLU A 495 -42.18 35.07 -1.48
CA GLU A 495 -43.13 34.92 -2.60
C GLU A 495 -42.90 35.96 -3.70
N LYS A 496 -42.64 37.22 -3.33
CA LYS A 496 -42.40 38.32 -4.28
C LYS A 496 -41.06 38.13 -4.99
N VAL A 497 -40.03 37.66 -4.28
CA VAL A 497 -38.72 37.37 -4.89
C VAL A 497 -38.79 36.17 -5.84
N GLN A 498 -39.54 35.12 -5.46
CA GLN A 498 -39.79 33.97 -6.34
C GLN A 498 -40.54 34.38 -7.61
N GLN A 499 -41.54 35.28 -7.51
CA GLN A 499 -42.21 35.84 -8.68
C GLN A 499 -41.25 36.62 -9.59
N LEU A 500 -40.35 37.43 -9.03
CA LEU A 500 -39.33 38.14 -9.81
C LEU A 500 -38.36 37.18 -10.50
N LEU A 501 -37.94 36.10 -9.82
CA LEU A 501 -37.10 35.05 -10.40
C LEU A 501 -37.81 34.31 -11.55
N GLU A 502 -39.10 34.03 -11.44
CA GLU A 502 -39.87 33.42 -12.51
C GLU A 502 -40.06 34.37 -13.69
N GLN A 503 -40.30 35.67 -13.44
CA GLN A 503 -40.31 36.70 -14.49
C GLN A 503 -38.97 36.79 -15.22
N TYR A 504 -37.86 36.74 -14.49
CA TYR A 504 -36.51 36.67 -15.06
C TYR A 504 -36.34 35.42 -15.92
N ARG A 505 -36.69 34.23 -15.43
CA ARG A 505 -36.57 32.96 -16.17
C ARG A 505 -37.40 32.96 -17.45
N ASN A 506 -38.61 33.51 -17.39
CA ASN A 506 -39.49 33.64 -18.56
C ASN A 506 -38.90 34.58 -19.61
N PHE A 507 -38.41 35.74 -19.19
CA PHE A 507 -37.83 36.69 -20.12
C PHE A 507 -36.48 36.20 -20.65
N VAL A 508 -35.52 35.86 -19.80
CA VAL A 508 -34.14 35.58 -20.21
C VAL A 508 -33.95 34.15 -20.73
N SER A 509 -34.42 33.16 -19.97
CA SER A 509 -34.16 31.74 -20.28
C SER A 509 -35.12 31.21 -21.34
N ARG A 510 -36.44 31.41 -21.19
CA ARG A 510 -37.42 30.90 -22.15
C ARG A 510 -37.35 31.61 -23.50
N ASN A 511 -37.25 32.95 -23.52
CA ASN A 511 -37.11 33.70 -24.77
C ASN A 511 -35.67 33.76 -25.30
N ARG A 512 -34.72 33.05 -24.67
CA ARG A 512 -33.33 32.91 -25.13
C ARG A 512 -32.64 34.25 -25.48
N ILE A 513 -32.85 35.26 -24.63
CA ILE A 513 -32.43 36.66 -24.86
C ILE A 513 -30.96 36.78 -25.28
N PHE A 514 -30.06 35.98 -24.69
CA PHE A 514 -28.65 36.00 -25.09
C PHE A 514 -28.40 35.53 -26.53
N GLN A 515 -29.14 34.51 -26.99
CA GLN A 515 -29.00 33.98 -28.34
C GLN A 515 -29.61 34.94 -29.36
N GLU A 516 -30.77 35.50 -29.05
CA GLU A 516 -31.46 36.45 -29.93
C GLU A 516 -30.66 37.75 -30.13
N PHE A 517 -30.06 38.30 -29.07
CA PHE A 517 -29.18 39.47 -29.24
C PHE A 517 -27.94 39.13 -30.07
N ASN A 518 -27.26 38.02 -29.78
CA ASN A 518 -26.07 37.61 -30.54
C ASN A 518 -26.39 37.41 -32.03
N LYS A 519 -27.55 36.82 -32.34
CA LYS A 519 -28.03 36.67 -33.71
C LYS A 519 -28.24 38.03 -34.38
N ALA A 520 -29.00 38.93 -33.74
CA ALA A 520 -29.23 40.27 -34.26
C ALA A 520 -27.93 41.08 -34.44
N TYR A 521 -26.96 40.91 -33.54
CA TYR A 521 -25.66 41.57 -33.61
C TYR A 521 -24.80 41.07 -34.77
N ILE A 522 -24.77 39.75 -35.01
CA ILE A 522 -24.08 39.15 -36.17
C ILE A 522 -24.73 39.59 -37.48
N ASP A 523 -26.07 39.61 -37.54
CA ASP A 523 -26.78 40.07 -38.72
C ASP A 523 -26.48 41.55 -39.00
N MET A 524 -26.40 42.39 -37.96
CA MET A 524 -25.96 43.79 -38.10
C MET A 524 -24.52 43.91 -38.59
N GLN A 525 -23.58 43.07 -38.14
CA GLN A 525 -22.20 43.08 -38.64
C GLN A 525 -22.15 42.83 -40.15
N ARG A 526 -22.93 41.87 -40.65
CA ARG A 526 -23.04 41.60 -42.10
C ARG A 526 -23.62 42.79 -42.86
N VAL A 527 -24.65 43.42 -42.30
CA VAL A 527 -25.27 44.62 -42.90
C VAL A 527 -24.30 45.81 -42.90
N VAL A 528 -23.48 45.98 -41.86
CA VAL A 528 -22.43 46.99 -41.80
C VAL A 528 -21.35 46.75 -42.85
N GLU A 529 -20.90 45.51 -43.03
CA GLU A 529 -19.93 45.16 -44.07
C GLU A 529 -20.48 45.41 -45.48
N GLU A 530 -21.74 45.03 -45.72
CA GLU A 530 -22.46 45.31 -46.98
C GLU A 530 -22.59 46.82 -47.21
N TYR A 531 -22.97 47.59 -46.18
CA TYR A 531 -23.10 49.04 -46.27
C TYR A 531 -21.77 49.74 -46.55
N LYS A 532 -20.69 49.32 -45.90
CA LYS A 532 -19.35 49.87 -46.17
C LYS A 532 -18.83 49.54 -47.57
N ARG A 533 -19.17 48.36 -48.10
CA ARG A 533 -18.71 47.94 -49.43
C ARG A 533 -19.49 48.58 -50.57
N GLU A 534 -20.81 48.70 -50.43
CA GLU A 534 -21.73 49.04 -51.54
C GLU A 534 -22.50 50.34 -51.32
N GLY A 535 -22.46 50.92 -50.11
CA GLY A 535 -23.20 52.13 -49.71
C GLY A 535 -22.52 53.47 -50.02
N ASN A 536 -21.26 53.47 -50.50
CA ASN A 536 -20.45 54.68 -50.71
C ASN A 536 -20.28 55.52 -49.43
N VAL A 537 -19.93 54.84 -48.33
CA VAL A 537 -19.78 55.41 -46.98
C VAL A 537 -18.45 56.17 -46.90
N ASP A 538 -18.50 57.44 -46.47
CA ASP A 538 -17.30 58.25 -46.29
C ASP A 538 -16.48 57.82 -45.04
N GLN A 539 -15.30 58.41 -44.85
CA GLN A 539 -14.44 58.05 -43.71
C GLN A 539 -15.07 58.42 -42.35
N ARG A 540 -15.90 59.47 -42.29
CA ARG A 540 -16.55 59.97 -41.07
C ARG A 540 -17.69 59.05 -40.65
N GLU A 541 -18.56 58.70 -41.59
CA GLU A 541 -19.67 57.77 -41.45
C GLU A 541 -19.17 56.35 -41.13
N SER A 542 -18.10 55.89 -41.78
CA SER A 542 -17.46 54.61 -41.46
C SER A 542 -16.96 54.54 -40.01
N VAL A 543 -16.33 55.61 -39.53
CA VAL A 543 -15.90 55.74 -38.12
C VAL A 543 -17.10 55.77 -37.16
N ASN A 544 -18.19 56.44 -37.54
CA ASN A 544 -19.42 56.50 -36.75
C ASN A 544 -20.10 55.13 -36.65
N ILE A 545 -20.14 54.36 -37.74
CA ILE A 545 -20.66 52.99 -37.75
C ILE A 545 -19.82 52.07 -36.86
N ASP A 546 -18.50 52.14 -36.95
CA ASP A 546 -17.61 51.34 -36.10
C ASP A 546 -17.74 51.70 -34.62
N ARG A 547 -17.89 53.00 -34.33
CA ARG A 547 -18.17 53.48 -32.99
C ARG A 547 -19.48 52.91 -32.46
N PHE A 548 -20.55 53.00 -33.24
CA PHE A 548 -21.85 52.44 -32.88
C PHE A 548 -21.77 50.93 -32.58
N MET A 549 -21.08 50.14 -33.42
CA MET A 549 -20.92 48.70 -33.20
C MET A 549 -20.15 48.40 -31.92
N ARG A 550 -19.04 49.12 -31.65
CA ARG A 550 -18.28 48.98 -30.41
C ARG A 550 -19.12 49.34 -29.19
N GLU A 551 -19.78 50.49 -29.20
CA GLU A 551 -20.63 50.95 -28.08
C GLU A 551 -21.79 49.99 -27.81
N THR A 552 -22.43 49.47 -28.85
CA THR A 552 -23.52 48.49 -28.75
C THR A 552 -23.02 47.17 -28.15
N GLY A 553 -21.86 46.68 -28.60
CA GLY A 553 -21.22 45.48 -28.05
C GLY A 553 -20.81 45.65 -26.58
N GLU A 554 -20.25 46.80 -26.20
CA GLU A 554 -19.88 47.11 -24.81
C GLU A 554 -21.12 47.24 -23.91
N ARG A 555 -22.17 47.93 -24.37
CA ARG A 555 -23.45 48.01 -23.64
C ARG A 555 -24.01 46.61 -23.38
N TRP A 556 -24.06 45.77 -24.42
CA TRP A 556 -24.51 44.39 -24.25
C TRP A 556 -23.64 43.58 -23.28
N LYS A 557 -22.31 43.75 -23.31
CA LYS A 557 -21.42 43.08 -22.36
C LYS A 557 -21.75 43.45 -20.91
N ASN A 558 -22.05 44.72 -20.64
CA ASN A 558 -22.44 45.17 -19.30
C ASN A 558 -23.81 44.62 -18.91
N VAL A 559 -24.82 44.77 -19.77
CA VAL A 559 -26.18 44.27 -19.54
C VAL A 559 -26.20 42.75 -19.34
N SER A 560 -25.44 42.01 -20.16
CA SER A 560 -25.34 40.55 -20.06
C SER A 560 -24.67 40.08 -18.77
N MET A 561 -23.66 40.81 -18.27
CA MET A 561 -23.06 40.54 -16.97
C MET A 561 -24.05 40.79 -15.84
N GLU A 562 -24.72 41.95 -15.85
CA GLU A 562 -25.71 42.31 -14.82
C GLU A 562 -26.89 41.35 -14.80
N LEU A 563 -27.41 40.90 -15.95
CA LEU A 563 -28.45 39.88 -16.02
C LEU A 563 -28.05 38.59 -15.30
N ARG A 564 -26.82 38.12 -15.49
CA ARG A 564 -26.31 36.92 -14.80
C ARG A 564 -26.15 37.15 -13.30
N CYS A 565 -25.67 38.33 -12.90
CA CYS A 565 -25.55 38.70 -11.49
C CYS A 565 -26.93 38.75 -10.81
N VAL A 566 -27.93 39.33 -11.48
CA VAL A 566 -29.31 39.40 -10.98
C VAL A 566 -29.92 38.01 -10.81
N GLN A 567 -29.68 37.09 -11.75
CA GLN A 567 -30.12 35.70 -11.60
C GLN A 567 -29.56 35.08 -10.32
N SER A 568 -28.24 35.18 -10.14
CA SER A 568 -27.55 34.64 -8.97
C SER A 568 -28.09 35.28 -7.69
N MET A 569 -28.26 36.60 -7.68
CA MET A 569 -28.77 37.34 -6.53
C MET A 569 -30.22 36.94 -6.18
N LEU A 570 -31.11 36.82 -7.16
CA LEU A 570 -32.50 36.40 -6.92
C LEU A 570 -32.56 34.96 -6.38
N GLU A 571 -31.76 34.05 -6.92
CA GLU A 571 -31.68 32.66 -6.44
C GLU A 571 -31.11 32.59 -5.02
N GLU A 572 -30.08 33.39 -4.73
CA GLU A 572 -29.46 33.49 -3.41
C GLU A 572 -30.43 34.08 -2.38
N VAL A 573 -31.12 35.18 -2.68
CA VAL A 573 -32.12 35.78 -1.79
C VAL A 573 -33.27 34.81 -1.49
N VAL A 574 -33.75 34.03 -2.47
CA VAL A 574 -34.74 32.97 -2.23
C VAL A 574 -34.18 31.89 -1.32
N ALA A 575 -32.93 31.45 -1.51
CA ALA A 575 -32.30 30.44 -0.66
C ALA A 575 -32.16 30.92 0.79
N TYR A 576 -31.75 32.18 0.99
CA TYR A 576 -31.65 32.80 2.30
C TYR A 576 -33.02 32.94 2.97
N TRP A 577 -34.08 33.28 2.23
CA TRP A 577 -35.44 33.29 2.76
C TRP A 577 -35.91 31.90 3.23
N ARG A 578 -35.70 30.86 2.42
CA ARG A 578 -36.03 29.48 2.80
C ARG A 578 -35.28 29.04 4.05
N ARG A 579 -34.00 29.37 4.11
CA ARG A 579 -33.15 29.10 5.26
C ARG A 579 -33.65 29.82 6.51
N TRP A 580 -33.95 31.11 6.41
CA TRP A 580 -34.51 31.90 7.49
C TRP A 580 -35.83 31.32 7.99
N ASN A 581 -36.77 31.04 7.09
CA ASN A 581 -38.09 30.49 7.45
C ASN A 581 -37.96 29.14 8.16
N SER A 582 -37.11 28.23 7.66
CA SER A 582 -36.87 26.94 8.30
C SER A 582 -36.14 27.08 9.64
N MET A 583 -35.03 27.81 9.67
CA MET A 583 -34.14 27.84 10.84
C MET A 583 -34.72 28.68 11.98
N ALA A 584 -35.39 29.80 11.68
CA ALA A 584 -35.99 30.63 12.73
C ALA A 584 -37.07 29.87 13.48
N ASP A 585 -37.94 29.15 12.77
CA ASP A 585 -39.00 28.33 13.38
C ASP A 585 -38.42 27.15 14.17
N GLU A 586 -37.42 26.45 13.62
CA GLU A 586 -36.73 25.36 14.32
C GLU A 586 -36.06 25.86 15.61
N PHE A 587 -35.43 27.03 15.57
CA PHE A 587 -34.74 27.64 16.69
C PHE A 587 -35.71 28.16 17.75
N ASP A 588 -36.82 28.79 17.36
CA ASP A 588 -37.91 29.19 18.26
C ASP A 588 -38.47 27.97 19.02
N ASN A 589 -38.74 26.86 18.32
CA ASN A 589 -39.22 25.62 18.93
C ASN A 589 -38.20 25.00 19.90
N TRP A 590 -36.90 25.04 19.55
CA TRP A 590 -35.86 24.55 20.44
C TRP A 590 -35.73 25.41 21.69
N LEU A 591 -35.78 26.74 21.55
CA LEU A 591 -35.78 27.67 22.67
C LEU A 591 -36.97 27.39 23.58
N ASP A 592 -38.20 27.27 23.04
CA ASP A 592 -39.41 26.98 23.83
C ASP A 592 -39.24 25.73 24.72
N ARG A 593 -38.71 24.65 24.14
CA ARG A 593 -38.43 23.42 24.88
C ARG A 593 -37.28 23.59 25.86
N ALA A 594 -36.21 24.29 25.49
CA ALA A 594 -35.04 24.51 26.34
C ALA A 594 -35.38 25.28 27.62
N TYR A 595 -36.28 26.26 27.54
CA TYR A 595 -36.80 26.95 28.73
C TYR A 595 -37.62 26.01 29.64
N GLY A 596 -38.36 25.05 29.08
CA GLY A 596 -39.08 24.03 29.83
C GLY A 596 -38.21 22.98 30.53
N MET A 597 -36.95 22.80 30.10
CA MET A 597 -36.02 21.82 30.67
C MET A 597 -35.24 22.35 31.90
N GLN A 598 -35.39 23.64 32.27
CA GLN A 598 -34.65 24.22 33.39
C GLN A 598 -35.02 23.64 34.76
N ASP A 599 -36.21 23.04 34.90
CA ASP A 599 -36.72 22.49 36.17
C ASP A 599 -36.49 20.97 36.34
N LEU A 600 -35.86 20.30 35.36
CA LEU A 600 -35.60 18.86 35.39
C LEU A 600 -34.27 18.51 36.07
N SER A 601 -34.02 17.20 36.23
CA SER A 601 -32.79 16.68 36.84
C SER A 601 -31.55 17.05 36.02
N GLU A 602 -30.37 17.10 36.66
CA GLU A 602 -29.11 17.39 35.97
C GLU A 602 -28.78 16.37 34.87
N GLU A 603 -29.20 15.10 35.01
CA GLU A 603 -29.00 14.08 33.97
C GLU A 603 -29.85 14.36 32.72
N ASP A 604 -31.13 14.72 32.90
CA ASP A 604 -32.03 15.06 31.78
C ASP A 604 -31.57 16.34 31.06
N LYS A 605 -31.00 17.30 31.81
CA LYS A 605 -30.39 18.51 31.26
C LYS A 605 -29.14 18.19 30.44
N MET A 606 -28.25 17.34 30.95
CA MET A 606 -27.06 16.91 30.21
C MET A 606 -27.41 16.20 28.90
N GLU A 607 -28.48 15.39 28.89
CA GLU A 607 -28.94 14.69 27.70
C GLU A 607 -29.59 15.63 26.67
N TYR A 608 -30.45 16.55 27.10
CA TYR A 608 -31.10 17.50 26.18
C TYR A 608 -30.13 18.55 25.63
N PHE A 609 -29.23 19.07 26.46
CA PHE A 609 -28.24 20.08 26.08
C PHE A 609 -26.93 19.51 25.51
N GLN A 610 -26.85 18.20 25.26
CA GLN A 610 -25.65 17.56 24.71
C GLN A 610 -25.17 18.19 23.39
N ASP A 611 -26.10 18.70 22.57
CA ASP A 611 -25.84 19.33 21.27
C ASP A 611 -25.89 20.87 21.33
N VAL A 612 -25.78 21.49 22.51
CA VAL A 612 -25.88 22.96 22.65
C VAL A 612 -24.83 23.72 21.84
N SER A 613 -23.68 23.10 21.54
CA SER A 613 -22.67 23.63 20.61
C SER A 613 -23.19 23.74 19.17
N VAL A 614 -23.95 22.75 18.70
CA VAL A 614 -24.61 22.77 17.38
C VAL A 614 -25.64 23.89 17.31
N TRP A 615 -26.41 24.10 18.39
CA TRP A 615 -27.38 25.19 18.47
C TRP A 615 -26.70 26.56 18.49
N LYS A 616 -25.52 26.69 19.12
CA LYS A 616 -24.71 27.92 19.05
C LYS A 616 -24.27 28.22 17.63
N ASP A 617 -23.85 27.22 16.87
CA ASP A 617 -23.45 27.40 15.47
C ASP A 617 -24.68 27.75 14.60
N LYS A 618 -25.83 27.10 14.84
CA LYS A 618 -27.11 27.43 14.20
C LYS A 618 -27.54 28.87 14.48
N TYR A 619 -27.31 29.38 15.69
CA TYR A 619 -27.60 30.77 16.06
C TYR A 619 -26.74 31.77 15.28
N GLN A 620 -25.42 31.54 15.20
CA GLN A 620 -24.52 32.39 14.41
C GLN A 620 -24.96 32.42 12.94
N LEU A 621 -25.27 31.24 12.40
CA LEU A 621 -25.73 31.07 11.04
C LEU A 621 -27.07 31.74 10.76
N LEU A 622 -27.99 31.73 11.73
CA LEU A 622 -29.24 32.47 11.67
C LEU A 622 -28.99 33.99 11.62
N GLY A 623 -28.01 34.47 12.41
CA GLY A 623 -27.54 35.85 12.39
C GLY A 623 -26.94 36.29 11.05
N ASP A 624 -26.10 35.44 10.44
CA ASP A 624 -25.54 35.70 9.11
C ASP A 624 -26.65 35.72 8.05
N THR A 625 -27.60 34.79 8.15
CA THR A 625 -28.72 34.67 7.22
C THR A 625 -29.61 35.91 7.26
N VAL A 626 -30.00 36.37 8.45
CA VAL A 626 -30.86 37.54 8.58
C VAL A 626 -30.13 38.83 8.19
N SER A 627 -28.84 38.93 8.47
CA SER A 627 -28.03 40.10 8.10
C SER A 627 -27.99 40.31 6.58
N PHE A 628 -27.84 39.22 5.82
CA PHE A 628 -27.94 39.26 4.37
C PHE A 628 -29.33 39.66 3.88
N LEU A 629 -30.40 39.08 4.44
CA LEU A 629 -31.78 39.43 4.07
C LEU A 629 -32.10 40.90 4.39
N ILE A 630 -31.64 41.41 5.52
CA ILE A 630 -31.79 42.82 5.91
C ILE A 630 -31.10 43.76 4.90
N ALA A 631 -29.93 43.38 4.39
CA ALA A 631 -29.19 44.21 3.44
C ALA A 631 -29.83 44.23 2.04
N THR A 632 -30.53 43.15 1.67
CA THR A 632 -31.05 42.93 0.31
C THR A 632 -32.56 43.20 0.19
N CYS A 633 -33.31 43.19 1.29
CA CYS A 633 -34.75 43.38 1.27
C CYS A 633 -35.18 44.86 1.41
N GLU A 634 -36.44 45.13 1.06
CA GLU A 634 -37.14 46.40 1.27
C GLU A 634 -37.13 46.78 2.75
N ASP A 635 -37.11 48.08 3.05
CA ASP A 635 -36.85 48.58 4.41
C ASP A 635 -37.91 48.10 5.43
N GLN A 636 -39.17 47.96 5.01
CA GLN A 636 -40.24 47.41 5.84
C GLN A 636 -39.98 45.95 6.23
N VAL A 637 -39.60 45.12 5.25
CA VAL A 637 -39.33 43.69 5.46
C VAL A 637 -38.04 43.50 6.27
N ALA A 638 -37.03 44.32 6.02
CA ALA A 638 -35.81 44.35 6.81
C ALA A 638 -36.07 44.74 8.28
N HIS A 639 -37.03 45.62 8.55
CA HIS A 639 -37.42 45.97 9.91
C HIS A 639 -38.10 44.79 10.64
N GLU A 640 -39.04 44.11 9.98
CA GLU A 640 -39.71 42.91 10.53
C GLU A 640 -38.71 41.78 10.83
N LEU A 641 -37.75 41.54 9.93
CA LEU A 641 -36.68 40.57 10.12
C LEU A 641 -35.79 40.91 11.33
N LYS A 642 -35.42 42.20 11.48
CA LYS A 642 -34.67 42.68 12.66
C LYS A 642 -35.45 42.44 13.95
N GLU A 643 -36.74 42.75 13.96
CA GLU A 643 -37.57 42.60 15.16
C GLU A 643 -37.67 41.13 15.58
N ARG A 644 -37.93 40.22 14.63
CA ARG A 644 -38.00 38.78 14.92
C ARG A 644 -36.66 38.23 15.38
N TYR A 645 -35.55 38.58 14.70
CA TYR A 645 -34.22 38.14 15.12
C TYR A 645 -33.84 38.68 16.50
N LEU A 646 -34.19 39.93 16.81
CA LEU A 646 -33.94 40.51 18.12
C LEU A 646 -34.66 39.71 19.24
N ARG A 647 -35.92 39.29 19.02
CA ARG A 647 -36.63 38.43 19.97
C ARG A 647 -35.90 37.10 20.19
N ILE A 648 -35.46 36.44 19.12
CA ILE A 648 -34.70 35.18 19.21
C ILE A 648 -33.36 35.39 19.94
N SER A 649 -32.65 36.46 19.60
CA SER A 649 -31.35 36.82 20.19
C SER A 649 -31.47 37.12 21.68
N THR A 650 -32.50 37.87 22.11
CA THR A 650 -32.71 38.16 23.55
C THR A 650 -32.95 36.87 24.33
N ARG A 651 -33.81 35.97 23.82
CA ARG A 651 -34.08 34.67 24.45
C ARG A 651 -32.83 33.77 24.49
N TRP A 652 -32.05 33.74 23.42
CA TRP A 652 -30.80 33.01 23.38
C TRP A 652 -29.78 33.55 24.39
N ASP A 653 -29.61 34.87 24.46
CA ASP A 653 -28.63 35.52 25.34
C ASP A 653 -28.99 35.38 26.83
N GLU A 654 -30.29 35.24 27.16
CA GLU A 654 -30.75 34.90 28.51
C GLU A 654 -30.51 33.41 28.87
N LEU A 655 -30.80 32.51 27.94
CA LEU A 655 -30.71 31.05 28.17
C LEU A 655 -29.26 30.53 28.12
N PHE A 656 -28.48 30.95 27.12
CA PHE A 656 -27.15 30.41 26.82
C PHE A 656 -26.17 30.44 28.01
N PRO A 657 -26.10 31.51 28.84
CA PRO A 657 -25.25 31.54 30.02
C PRO A 657 -25.49 30.41 31.02
N HIS A 658 -26.74 29.91 31.09
CA HIS A 658 -27.15 28.83 31.99
C HIS A 658 -26.84 27.45 31.39
N VAL A 659 -26.96 27.31 30.07
CA VAL A 659 -26.76 26.01 29.39
C VAL A 659 -25.35 25.80 28.86
N LYS A 660 -24.50 26.83 28.83
CA LYS A 660 -23.11 26.76 28.34
C LYS A 660 -22.26 25.71 29.08
N GLN A 661 -22.60 25.41 30.34
CA GLN A 661 -21.89 24.39 31.11
C GLN A 661 -22.07 22.98 30.52
N TYR A 662 -23.13 22.76 29.75
CA TYR A 662 -23.40 21.51 29.05
C TYR A 662 -22.78 21.45 27.64
N MET A 663 -21.98 22.43 27.24
CA MET A 663 -21.26 22.40 25.95
C MET A 663 -20.37 21.15 25.77
N HIS A 664 -19.89 20.61 26.89
CA HIS A 664 -19.10 19.37 26.92
C HIS A 664 -19.91 18.17 27.44
N ALA A 665 -21.22 18.32 27.70
CA ALA A 665 -22.06 17.24 28.22
C ALA A 665 -22.13 16.06 27.25
N GLY A 666 -22.18 16.31 25.93
CA GLY A 666 -22.10 15.26 24.91
C GLY A 666 -20.77 14.49 24.95
N ASP A 667 -19.64 15.19 25.12
CA ASP A 667 -18.33 14.57 25.25
C ASP A 667 -18.21 13.74 26.53
N ILE A 668 -18.73 14.25 27.65
CA ILE A 668 -18.78 13.55 28.94
C ILE A 668 -19.66 12.30 28.84
N LEU A 669 -20.86 12.38 28.26
CA LEU A 669 -21.76 11.25 28.04
C LEU A 669 -21.14 10.21 27.12
N ARG A 670 -20.49 10.65 26.04
CA ARG A 670 -19.77 9.77 25.11
C ARG A 670 -18.59 9.08 25.81
N HIS A 671 -17.80 9.80 26.58
CA HIS A 671 -16.70 9.23 27.35
C HIS A 671 -17.21 8.20 28.38
N ARG A 672 -18.36 8.45 29.04
CA ARG A 672 -18.99 7.50 29.96
C ARG A 672 -19.45 6.23 29.24
N LYS A 673 -20.03 6.37 28.05
CA LYS A 673 -20.46 5.25 27.21
C LYS A 673 -19.28 4.44 26.67
N ASP A 674 -18.25 5.10 26.16
CA ASP A 674 -17.04 4.47 25.62
C ASP A 674 -16.25 3.75 26.71
N TYR A 675 -16.14 4.35 27.91
CA TYR A 675 -15.56 3.68 29.09
C TYR A 675 -16.35 2.42 29.45
N ARG A 676 -17.69 2.49 29.50
CA ARG A 676 -18.56 1.35 29.83
C ARG A 676 -18.42 0.21 28.81
N ALA A 677 -18.48 0.52 27.52
CA ALA A 677 -18.32 -0.48 26.46
C ALA A 677 -16.90 -1.09 26.47
N GLY A 678 -15.88 -0.26 26.68
CA GLY A 678 -14.50 -0.71 26.75
C GLY A 678 -14.20 -1.58 27.97
N ILE A 679 -14.74 -1.24 29.15
CA ILE A 679 -14.56 -2.04 30.37
C ILE A 679 -15.35 -3.36 30.29
N GLU A 680 -16.55 -3.38 29.72
CA GLU A 680 -17.33 -4.61 29.50
C GLU A 680 -16.60 -5.58 28.57
N LYS A 681 -16.03 -5.07 27.46
CA LYS A 681 -15.23 -5.89 26.54
C LYS A 681 -13.98 -6.44 27.21
N LEU A 682 -13.26 -5.61 27.97
CA LEU A 682 -12.08 -6.04 28.73
C LEU A 682 -12.44 -7.13 29.76
N GLN A 683 -13.49 -6.91 30.56
CA GLN A 683 -13.95 -7.88 31.55
C GLN A 683 -14.45 -9.17 30.91
N GLY A 684 -15.14 -9.09 29.77
CA GLY A 684 -15.58 -10.26 29.01
C GLY A 684 -14.41 -11.11 28.54
N TRP A 685 -13.37 -10.46 28.00
CA TRP A 685 -12.15 -11.16 27.60
C TRP A 685 -11.40 -11.75 28.80
N LEU A 686 -11.25 -10.99 29.89
CA LEU A 686 -10.58 -11.47 31.11
C LEU A 686 -11.30 -12.67 31.73
N ARG A 687 -12.64 -12.66 31.80
CA ARG A 687 -13.42 -13.82 32.25
C ARG A 687 -13.23 -15.03 31.35
N ASN A 688 -13.20 -14.84 30.03
CA ASN A 688 -12.93 -15.92 29.09
C ASN A 688 -11.50 -16.47 29.27
N ALA A 689 -10.50 -15.59 29.37
CA ALA A 689 -9.11 -15.99 29.55
C ALA A 689 -8.88 -16.70 30.89
N GLU A 690 -9.49 -16.22 31.97
CA GLU A 690 -9.49 -16.89 33.27
C GLU A 690 -10.22 -18.25 33.22
N ALA A 691 -11.34 -18.35 32.51
CA ALA A 691 -12.08 -19.62 32.33
C ALA A 691 -11.28 -20.65 31.53
N VAL A 692 -10.61 -20.23 30.45
CA VAL A 692 -9.70 -21.08 29.68
C VAL A 692 -8.51 -21.47 30.55
N LEU A 693 -7.82 -20.54 31.20
CA LEU A 693 -6.67 -20.86 32.07
C LEU A 693 -7.04 -21.75 33.27
N SER A 694 -8.30 -21.75 33.70
CA SER A 694 -8.82 -22.61 34.78
C SER A 694 -9.38 -23.94 34.27
N SER A 695 -9.49 -24.14 32.95
CA SER A 695 -9.99 -25.38 32.37
C SER A 695 -8.93 -26.47 32.47
N THR A 696 -9.25 -27.53 33.20
CA THR A 696 -8.36 -28.66 33.46
C THR A 696 -8.65 -29.88 32.57
N GLN A 697 -9.42 -29.79 31.48
CA GLN A 697 -9.78 -31.01 30.72
C GLN A 697 -8.67 -31.57 29.81
N LEU A 698 -7.74 -32.31 30.40
CA LEU A 698 -6.59 -32.98 29.76
C LEU A 698 -6.83 -34.47 29.44
N SER A 699 -8.08 -34.88 29.20
CA SER A 699 -8.47 -36.30 29.17
C SER A 699 -8.26 -37.02 27.82
N SER A 700 -7.78 -36.36 26.76
CA SER A 700 -7.46 -37.01 25.48
C SER A 700 -6.55 -36.13 24.62
N THR A 701 -5.77 -36.75 23.73
CA THR A 701 -4.88 -36.05 22.79
C THR A 701 -5.60 -34.98 21.96
N GLU A 702 -6.85 -35.22 21.57
CA GLU A 702 -7.68 -34.25 20.84
C GLU A 702 -8.09 -33.04 21.70
N LYS A 703 -8.48 -33.27 22.95
CA LYS A 703 -8.83 -32.20 23.90
C LYS A 703 -7.60 -31.36 24.28
N ILE A 704 -6.44 -32.00 24.41
CA ILE A 704 -5.15 -31.33 24.66
C ILE A 704 -4.80 -30.39 23.49
N LYS A 705 -5.00 -30.82 22.24
CA LYS A 705 -4.78 -29.99 21.05
C LYS A 705 -5.76 -28.81 20.98
N ALA A 706 -7.05 -29.06 21.18
CA ALA A 706 -8.08 -28.01 21.17
C ALA A 706 -7.82 -26.94 22.24
N TYR A 707 -7.39 -27.34 23.43
CA TYR A 707 -7.02 -26.40 24.49
C TYR A 707 -5.76 -25.58 24.15
N GLY A 708 -4.75 -26.21 23.53
CA GLY A 708 -3.56 -25.52 23.04
C GLY A 708 -3.88 -24.43 21.99
N GLU A 709 -4.84 -24.69 21.09
CA GLU A 709 -5.31 -23.70 20.11
C GLU A 709 -6.03 -22.51 20.76
N GLN A 710 -6.83 -22.78 21.80
CA GLN A 710 -7.51 -21.73 22.57
C GLN A 710 -6.48 -20.82 23.28
N LEU A 711 -5.45 -21.39 23.91
CA LEU A 711 -4.37 -20.61 24.54
C LEU A 711 -3.54 -19.80 23.52
N GLN A 712 -3.27 -20.36 22.33
CA GLN A 712 -2.59 -19.62 21.26
C GLN A 712 -3.43 -18.45 20.75
N THR A 713 -4.75 -18.61 20.69
CA THR A 713 -5.67 -17.53 20.30
C THR A 713 -5.62 -16.41 21.33
N LEU A 714 -5.75 -16.74 22.62
CA LEU A 714 -5.63 -15.77 23.71
C LEU A 714 -4.26 -15.05 23.68
N GLN A 715 -3.16 -15.77 23.44
CA GLN A 715 -1.81 -15.18 23.34
C GLN A 715 -1.69 -14.12 22.25
N LYS A 716 -2.35 -14.32 21.10
CA LYS A 716 -2.38 -13.34 19.99
C LYS A 716 -3.22 -12.10 20.32
N GLU A 717 -4.27 -12.28 21.12
CA GLU A 717 -5.19 -11.19 21.50
C GLU A 717 -4.65 -10.29 22.63
N VAL A 718 -3.67 -10.75 23.42
CA VAL A 718 -3.12 -10.00 24.58
C VAL A 718 -2.74 -8.57 24.23
N GLU A 719 -1.98 -8.35 23.14
CA GLU A 719 -1.52 -7.02 22.74
C GLU A 719 -2.69 -6.06 22.47
N GLY A 720 -3.71 -6.53 21.74
CA GLY A 720 -4.91 -5.76 21.46
C GLY A 720 -5.73 -5.42 22.71
N ILE A 721 -5.75 -6.31 23.70
CA ILE A 721 -6.44 -6.07 24.98
C ILE A 721 -5.64 -5.12 25.89
N GLU A 722 -4.30 -5.15 25.85
CA GLU A 722 -3.47 -4.16 26.55
C GLU A 722 -3.69 -2.75 25.99
N ASP A 723 -3.79 -2.63 24.67
CA ASP A 723 -4.12 -1.36 24.03
C ASP A 723 -5.54 -0.90 24.35
N LEU A 724 -6.52 -1.82 24.38
CA LEU A 724 -7.87 -1.52 24.85
C LEU A 724 -7.85 -0.97 26.29
N PHE A 725 -7.10 -1.58 27.20
CA PHE A 725 -6.95 -1.09 28.58
C PHE A 725 -6.34 0.32 28.64
N LYS A 726 -5.33 0.63 27.81
CA LYS A 726 -4.76 1.98 27.70
C LYS A 726 -5.81 2.99 27.22
N VAL A 727 -6.62 2.64 26.22
CA VAL A 727 -7.71 3.49 25.73
C VAL A 727 -8.75 3.74 26.81
N VAL A 728 -9.23 2.69 27.49
CA VAL A 728 -10.20 2.80 28.59
C VAL A 728 -9.65 3.68 29.72
N SER A 729 -8.37 3.52 30.08
CA SER A 729 -7.71 4.33 31.11
C SER A 729 -7.61 5.81 30.72
N LYS A 730 -7.27 6.13 29.45
CA LYS A 730 -7.25 7.50 28.93
C LYS A 730 -8.65 8.14 28.94
N LYS A 731 -9.68 7.37 28.59
CA LYS A 731 -11.08 7.83 28.62
C LYS A 731 -11.55 8.10 30.04
N PHE A 732 -11.17 7.26 31.01
CA PHE A 732 -11.40 7.56 32.42
C PHE A 732 -10.67 8.83 32.88
N GLN A 733 -9.38 9.00 32.55
CA GLN A 733 -8.60 10.20 32.89
C GLN A 733 -9.26 11.49 32.41
N ALA A 734 -9.84 11.47 31.20
CA ALA A 734 -10.56 12.60 30.63
C ALA A 734 -11.89 12.91 31.34
N MET A 735 -12.47 11.99 32.11
CA MET A 735 -13.71 12.18 32.88
C MET A 735 -13.48 12.50 34.36
N ILE A 736 -12.25 12.43 34.88
CA ILE A 736 -11.97 12.56 36.32
C ILE A 736 -12.51 13.88 36.89
N GLN A 737 -12.46 14.96 36.12
CA GLN A 737 -12.90 16.29 36.56
C GLN A 737 -14.43 16.40 36.69
N ASP A 738 -15.18 15.53 36.01
CA ASP A 738 -16.65 15.57 35.89
C ASP A 738 -17.35 14.46 36.69
N LEU A 739 -16.58 13.70 37.47
CA LEU A 739 -17.06 12.60 38.29
C LEU A 739 -16.98 12.99 39.77
N SER A 740 -17.94 12.52 40.57
CA SER A 740 -17.84 12.67 42.02
C SER A 740 -16.63 11.89 42.55
N ARG A 741 -16.09 12.33 43.69
CA ARG A 741 -14.93 11.66 44.33
C ARG A 741 -15.18 10.16 44.55
N ASP A 742 -16.40 9.80 44.96
CA ASP A 742 -16.78 8.41 45.18
C ASP A 742 -16.85 7.59 43.88
N GLU A 743 -17.23 8.21 42.75
CA GLU A 743 -17.24 7.55 41.44
C GLU A 743 -15.83 7.34 40.88
N VAL A 744 -14.95 8.34 41.04
CA VAL A 744 -13.54 8.24 40.68
C VAL A 744 -12.90 7.08 41.44
N ASP A 745 -13.14 6.98 42.75
CA ASP A 745 -12.59 5.90 43.58
C ASP A 745 -13.12 4.52 43.16
N ARG A 746 -14.42 4.39 42.86
CA ARG A 746 -15.00 3.13 42.36
C ARG A 746 -14.40 2.69 41.02
N ILE A 747 -14.30 3.60 40.05
CA ILE A 747 -13.76 3.31 38.72
C ILE A 747 -12.26 3.01 38.80
N MET A 748 -11.51 3.75 39.60
CA MET A 748 -10.08 3.53 39.80
C MET A 748 -9.80 2.16 40.43
N ASN A 749 -10.58 1.77 41.43
CA ASN A 749 -10.50 0.43 42.02
C ASN A 749 -10.83 -0.68 41.01
N THR A 750 -11.82 -0.45 40.15
CA THR A 750 -12.17 -1.39 39.06
C THR A 750 -11.03 -1.52 38.06
N LEU A 751 -10.50 -0.40 37.54
CA LEU A 751 -9.37 -0.41 36.60
C LEU A 751 -8.11 -1.04 37.22
N LYS A 752 -7.86 -0.82 38.50
CA LYS A 752 -6.77 -1.48 39.23
C LYS A 752 -6.95 -3.00 39.24
N LYS A 753 -8.15 -3.48 39.61
CA LYS A 753 -8.48 -4.90 39.63
C LYS A 753 -8.35 -5.54 38.24
N GLU A 754 -8.88 -4.89 37.20
CA GLU A 754 -8.79 -5.39 35.82
C GLU A 754 -7.34 -5.37 35.30
N LYS A 755 -6.54 -4.36 35.65
CA LYS A 755 -5.11 -4.31 35.31
C LYS A 755 -4.33 -5.45 35.96
N GLU A 756 -4.59 -5.71 37.24
CA GLU A 756 -3.97 -6.82 37.96
C GLU A 756 -4.37 -8.17 37.34
N ALA A 757 -5.64 -8.34 36.97
CA ALA A 757 -6.11 -9.54 36.26
C ALA A 757 -5.45 -9.70 34.89
N LEU A 758 -5.36 -8.64 34.09
CA LEU A 758 -4.70 -8.65 32.79
C LEU A 758 -3.22 -9.02 32.89
N VAL A 759 -2.50 -8.44 33.85
CA VAL A 759 -1.08 -8.78 34.08
C VAL A 759 -0.91 -10.24 34.50
N ARG A 760 -1.78 -10.74 35.38
CA ARG A 760 -1.77 -12.15 35.78
C ARG A 760 -2.03 -13.08 34.59
N VAL A 761 -3.12 -12.84 33.85
CA VAL A 761 -3.49 -13.63 32.66
C VAL A 761 -2.36 -13.62 31.63
N ARG A 762 -1.79 -12.45 31.31
CA ARG A 762 -0.64 -12.32 30.40
C ARG A 762 0.56 -13.15 30.84
N ALA A 763 0.87 -13.18 32.13
CA ALA A 763 2.00 -13.95 32.64
C ALA A 763 1.73 -15.47 32.59
N LEU A 764 0.49 -15.88 32.82
CA LEU A 764 0.10 -17.29 32.89
C LEU A 764 -0.06 -17.94 31.51
N ILE A 765 -0.50 -17.22 30.47
CA ILE A 765 -0.72 -17.80 29.13
C ILE A 765 0.55 -18.46 28.57
N PRO A 766 1.74 -17.81 28.50
CA PRO A 766 2.95 -18.44 27.99
C PRO A 766 3.42 -19.63 28.84
N MET A 767 3.26 -19.54 30.16
CA MET A 767 3.62 -20.62 31.09
C MET A 767 2.76 -21.86 30.85
N GLN A 768 1.45 -21.67 30.70
CA GLN A 768 0.52 -22.76 30.38
C GLN A 768 0.77 -23.32 28.98
N LEU A 769 1.00 -22.47 27.97
CA LEU A 769 1.26 -22.93 26.61
C LEU A 769 2.52 -23.82 26.53
N HIS A 770 3.57 -23.48 27.28
CA HIS A 770 4.77 -24.30 27.39
C HIS A 770 4.50 -25.65 28.08
N LEU A 771 3.80 -25.62 29.23
CA LEU A 771 3.42 -26.83 29.97
C LEU A 771 2.59 -27.80 29.10
N PHE A 772 1.62 -27.28 28.36
CA PHE A 772 0.75 -28.08 27.52
C PHE A 772 1.46 -28.65 26.28
N HIS A 773 2.36 -27.88 25.65
CA HIS A 773 3.18 -28.41 24.56
C HIS A 773 4.06 -29.58 25.04
N GLN A 774 4.64 -29.46 26.23
CA GLN A 774 5.41 -30.53 26.86
C GLN A 774 4.53 -31.77 27.14
N ILE A 775 3.33 -31.60 27.70
CA ILE A 775 2.40 -32.70 27.99
C ILE A 775 1.95 -33.40 26.70
N LEU A 776 1.65 -32.64 25.63
CA LEU A 776 1.22 -33.20 24.34
C LEU A 776 2.29 -34.13 23.73
N VAL A 777 3.54 -33.67 23.68
CA VAL A 777 4.66 -34.48 23.16
C VAL A 777 4.87 -35.74 23.99
N GLN A 778 4.74 -35.64 25.31
CA GLN A 778 4.85 -36.78 26.21
C GLN A 778 3.70 -37.78 26.01
N GLN A 779 2.47 -37.30 25.83
CA GLN A 779 1.28 -38.13 25.59
C GLN A 779 1.34 -38.86 24.25
N GLU A 780 1.72 -38.18 23.16
CA GLU A 780 1.87 -38.80 21.84
C GLU A 780 2.95 -39.91 21.85
N SER A 781 4.06 -39.68 22.56
CA SER A 781 5.10 -40.69 22.78
C SER A 781 4.59 -41.89 23.60
N LEU A 782 3.76 -41.64 24.62
CA LEU A 782 3.19 -42.68 25.47
C LEU A 782 2.25 -43.60 24.69
N GLU A 783 1.33 -43.03 23.91
CA GLU A 783 0.34 -43.78 23.11
C GLU A 783 0.99 -44.69 22.05
N ALA A 784 2.02 -44.18 21.35
CA ALA A 784 2.79 -44.97 20.41
C ALA A 784 3.45 -46.19 21.09
N GLY A 785 4.06 -45.97 22.27
CA GLY A 785 4.70 -47.04 23.04
C GLY A 785 3.72 -48.08 23.59
N GLN A 786 2.55 -47.66 24.07
CA GLN A 786 1.51 -48.57 24.57
C GLN A 786 1.00 -49.51 23.47
N THR A 787 0.82 -48.99 22.26
CA THR A 787 0.36 -49.77 21.10
C THR A 787 1.36 -50.85 20.71
N GLU A 788 2.64 -50.49 20.66
CA GLU A 788 3.73 -51.42 20.33
C GLU A 788 3.87 -52.54 21.36
N ILE A 789 3.84 -52.20 22.66
CA ILE A 789 3.91 -53.19 23.76
C ILE A 789 2.69 -54.10 23.73
N LYS A 790 1.49 -53.56 23.48
CA LYS A 790 0.26 -54.36 23.40
C LYS A 790 0.34 -55.43 22.30
N HIS A 791 0.83 -55.05 21.11
CA HIS A 791 1.01 -55.99 20.00
C HIS A 791 2.00 -57.11 20.34
N TRP A 792 3.13 -56.78 20.96
CA TRP A 792 4.10 -57.79 21.40
C TRP A 792 3.50 -58.74 22.46
N LEU A 793 2.68 -58.22 23.38
CA LEU A 793 1.99 -59.03 24.38
C LEU A 793 0.96 -59.98 23.77
N ASP A 794 0.21 -59.53 22.76
CA ASP A 794 -0.74 -60.38 22.02
C ASP A 794 -0.02 -61.58 21.38
N GLU A 795 1.14 -61.35 20.75
CA GLU A 795 1.98 -62.42 20.18
C GLU A 795 2.58 -63.34 21.26
N ALA A 796 3.05 -62.77 22.37
CA ALA A 796 3.63 -63.51 23.49
C ALA A 796 2.62 -64.48 24.11
N GLU A 797 1.40 -64.00 24.39
CA GLU A 797 0.32 -64.82 24.95
C GLU A 797 -0.11 -65.93 23.98
N SER A 798 -0.17 -65.64 22.67
CA SER A 798 -0.46 -66.65 21.65
C SER A 798 0.61 -67.74 21.57
N LEU A 799 1.89 -67.38 21.72
CA LEU A 799 2.99 -68.35 21.70
C LEU A 799 2.88 -69.29 22.91
N LEU A 800 2.68 -68.73 24.11
CA LEU A 800 2.57 -69.48 25.36
C LEU A 800 1.34 -70.40 25.39
N ALA A 801 0.24 -70.00 24.75
CA ALA A 801 -0.96 -70.83 24.63
C ALA A 801 -0.75 -72.06 23.71
N SER A 802 0.25 -72.03 22.82
CA SER A 802 0.49 -73.06 21.79
C SER A 802 1.51 -74.13 22.19
N GLU A 803 2.09 -74.06 23.38
CA GLU A 803 3.15 -74.97 23.84
C GLU A 803 2.61 -76.35 24.23
N SER A 804 3.33 -77.41 23.87
CA SER A 804 2.91 -78.81 24.09
C SER A 804 4.09 -79.72 24.41
N LEU A 805 4.01 -80.44 25.53
CA LEU A 805 5.05 -81.40 25.96
C LEU A 805 4.92 -82.77 25.26
N ALA A 806 4.09 -82.89 24.22
CA ALA A 806 3.93 -84.09 23.42
C ALA A 806 4.94 -84.15 22.25
N GLY A 807 5.29 -85.35 21.79
CA GLY A 807 6.13 -85.54 20.60
C GLY A 807 7.59 -85.88 20.85
N GLY A 808 7.95 -86.28 22.07
CA GLY A 808 9.30 -86.74 22.43
C GLY A 808 10.33 -85.62 22.59
N LYS A 809 11.59 -86.00 22.85
CA LYS A 809 12.69 -85.09 23.19
C LYS A 809 12.92 -83.98 22.13
N ASP A 810 12.93 -84.34 20.85
CA ASP A 810 13.26 -83.39 19.78
C ASP A 810 12.17 -82.32 19.57
N SER A 811 10.90 -82.68 19.77
CA SER A 811 9.79 -81.71 19.69
C SER A 811 9.84 -80.70 20.83
N VAL A 812 10.12 -81.17 22.06
CA VAL A 812 10.28 -80.29 23.24
C VAL A 812 11.50 -79.37 23.06
N GLN A 813 12.60 -79.85 22.47
CA GLN A 813 13.77 -79.03 22.15
C GLN A 813 13.45 -77.94 21.13
N ALA A 814 12.76 -78.26 20.03
CA ALA A 814 12.36 -77.29 19.02
C ALA A 814 11.41 -76.20 19.57
N GLN A 815 10.51 -76.58 20.48
CA GLN A 815 9.64 -75.62 21.17
C GLN A 815 10.42 -74.70 22.11
N LEU A 816 11.40 -75.23 22.85
CA LEU A 816 12.28 -74.43 23.71
C LEU A 816 13.11 -73.42 22.90
N ASP A 817 13.64 -73.80 21.74
CA ASP A 817 14.42 -72.90 20.89
C ASP A 817 13.53 -71.78 20.32
N ARG A 818 12.31 -72.09 19.90
CA ARG A 818 11.31 -71.10 19.47
C ARG A 818 10.91 -70.14 20.61
N HIS A 819 10.70 -70.68 21.81
CA HIS A 819 10.43 -69.89 23.01
C HIS A 819 11.57 -68.90 23.30
N LYS A 820 12.81 -69.39 23.37
CA LYS A 820 14.00 -68.56 23.63
C LYS A 820 14.22 -67.48 22.56
N ALA A 821 14.01 -67.82 21.29
CA ALA A 821 14.15 -66.86 20.19
C ALA A 821 13.17 -65.69 20.33
N PHE A 822 11.88 -65.97 20.61
CA PHE A 822 10.86 -64.94 20.76
C PHE A 822 11.09 -64.08 22.02
N PHE A 823 11.31 -64.72 23.18
CA PHE A 823 11.49 -64.01 24.46
C PHE A 823 12.88 -63.38 24.64
N SER A 824 13.82 -63.54 23.70
CA SER A 824 15.08 -62.77 23.67
C SER A 824 14.86 -61.25 23.67
N ARG A 825 13.74 -60.79 23.09
CA ARG A 825 13.35 -59.37 23.03
C ARG A 825 12.68 -58.84 24.29
N THR A 826 12.47 -59.67 25.32
CA THR A 826 11.79 -59.28 26.56
C THR A 826 12.46 -58.09 27.26
N LEU A 827 13.80 -58.03 27.27
CA LEU A 827 14.54 -56.92 27.89
C LEU A 827 14.31 -55.58 27.18
N TYR A 828 14.17 -55.61 25.86
CA TYR A 828 13.85 -54.41 25.06
C TYR A 828 12.47 -53.87 25.43
N TYR A 829 11.45 -54.72 25.42
CA TYR A 829 10.09 -54.31 25.77
C TYR A 829 9.95 -53.95 27.27
N LYS A 830 10.73 -54.58 28.16
CA LYS A 830 10.81 -54.18 29.57
C LYS A 830 11.39 -52.77 29.73
N SER A 831 12.49 -52.48 29.05
CA SER A 831 13.10 -51.14 29.05
C SER A 831 12.17 -50.09 28.44
N MET A 832 11.48 -50.43 27.36
CA MET A 832 10.46 -49.58 26.74
C MET A 832 9.31 -49.31 27.71
N LEU A 833 8.76 -50.35 28.35
CA LEU A 833 7.68 -50.21 29.34
C LEU A 833 8.10 -49.36 30.55
N GLU A 834 9.31 -49.56 31.08
CA GLU A 834 9.87 -48.71 32.16
C GLU A 834 10.04 -47.25 31.72
N SER A 835 10.51 -47.02 30.49
CA SER A 835 10.61 -45.67 29.92
C SER A 835 9.24 -45.02 29.78
N LYS A 836 8.25 -45.74 29.23
CA LYS A 836 6.87 -45.26 29.08
C LYS A 836 6.18 -45.06 30.43
N ASN A 837 6.48 -45.87 31.44
CA ASN A 837 6.06 -45.64 32.84
C ASN A 837 6.65 -44.35 33.41
N LYS A 838 7.93 -44.04 33.14
CA LYS A 838 8.55 -42.76 33.55
C LYS A 838 7.90 -41.57 32.86
N VAL A 839 7.60 -41.69 31.56
CA VAL A 839 6.87 -40.65 30.80
C VAL A 839 5.46 -40.47 31.37
N PHE A 840 4.73 -41.56 31.63
CA PHE A 840 3.42 -41.52 32.28
C PHE A 840 3.47 -40.86 33.67
N GLN A 841 4.44 -41.22 34.51
CA GLN A 841 4.65 -40.56 35.81
C GLN A 841 5.02 -39.08 35.69
N SER A 842 5.75 -38.70 34.64
CA SER A 842 6.03 -37.28 34.34
C SER A 842 4.75 -36.52 33.99
N ILE A 843 3.86 -37.12 33.18
CA ILE A 843 2.55 -36.55 32.83
C ILE A 843 1.67 -36.44 34.08
N VAL A 844 1.59 -37.50 34.90
CA VAL A 844 0.79 -37.46 36.14
C VAL A 844 1.31 -36.38 37.10
N LYS A 845 2.63 -36.26 37.29
CA LYS A 845 3.21 -35.21 38.15
C LYS A 845 2.98 -33.79 37.64
N SER A 846 2.98 -33.57 36.33
CA SER A 846 2.66 -32.26 35.74
C SER A 846 1.17 -31.93 35.84
N VAL A 847 0.31 -32.96 35.93
CA VAL A 847 -1.15 -32.84 36.00
C VAL A 847 -1.69 -32.76 37.43
N ASP A 848 -1.06 -33.40 38.41
CA ASP A 848 -1.46 -33.47 39.84
C ASP A 848 -1.51 -32.11 40.56
N HIS A 849 -1.02 -31.04 39.93
CA HIS A 849 -1.13 -29.67 40.46
C HIS A 849 -2.46 -28.97 40.09
N SER A 850 -3.35 -29.66 39.37
CA SER A 850 -4.65 -29.12 38.95
C SER A 850 -5.80 -30.00 39.45
N GLU A 851 -6.67 -29.43 40.28
CA GLU A 851 -7.84 -30.14 40.80
C GLU A 851 -8.81 -30.52 39.67
N GLY A 852 -9.24 -31.79 39.62
CA GLY A 852 -10.41 -32.22 38.83
C GLY A 852 -10.16 -33.05 37.58
N ILE A 853 -8.93 -33.51 37.30
CA ILE A 853 -8.69 -34.48 36.21
C ILE A 853 -8.80 -35.90 36.76
N ASP A 854 -9.82 -36.62 36.30
CA ASP A 854 -9.95 -38.05 36.56
C ASP A 854 -8.85 -38.82 35.79
N THR A 855 -7.70 -39.01 36.45
CA THR A 855 -6.57 -39.78 35.92
C THR A 855 -6.76 -41.28 36.11
N ASP A 856 -7.85 -41.74 36.74
CA ASP A 856 -8.03 -43.15 37.09
C ASP A 856 -8.17 -44.03 35.86
N GLU A 857 -8.86 -43.57 34.80
CA GLU A 857 -8.98 -44.36 33.57
C GLU A 857 -7.61 -44.57 32.88
N PHE A 858 -6.77 -43.52 32.83
CA PHE A 858 -5.43 -43.60 32.27
C PHE A 858 -4.49 -44.45 33.12
N ARG A 859 -4.59 -44.31 34.45
CA ARG A 859 -3.84 -45.12 35.41
C ARG A 859 -4.24 -46.58 35.29
N GLN A 860 -5.52 -46.90 35.17
CA GLN A 860 -6.02 -48.26 34.96
C GLN A 860 -5.47 -48.88 33.67
N ARG A 861 -5.43 -48.13 32.55
CA ARG A 861 -4.85 -48.63 31.29
C ARG A 861 -3.36 -48.95 31.41
N MET A 862 -2.57 -48.08 32.05
CA MET A 862 -1.15 -48.31 32.25
C MET A 862 -0.88 -49.45 33.25
N THR A 863 -1.66 -49.52 34.34
CA THR A 863 -1.59 -50.63 35.31
C THR A 863 -1.92 -51.95 34.63
N HIS A 864 -2.99 -52.00 33.82
CA HIS A 864 -3.38 -53.19 33.07
C HIS A 864 -2.27 -53.65 32.10
N LEU A 865 -1.63 -52.72 31.36
CA LEU A 865 -0.52 -53.05 30.47
C LEU A 865 0.70 -53.59 31.22
N ASN A 866 1.03 -53.01 32.39
CA ASN A 866 2.09 -53.48 33.27
C ASN A 866 1.79 -54.88 33.82
N GLU A 867 0.59 -55.10 34.35
CA GLU A 867 0.14 -56.39 34.86
C GLU A 867 0.18 -57.46 33.78
N ARG A 868 -0.26 -57.12 32.57
CA ARG A 868 -0.23 -58.01 31.41
C ARG A 868 1.20 -58.37 31.02
N PHE A 869 2.11 -57.41 31.02
CA PHE A 869 3.53 -57.66 30.77
C PHE A 869 4.18 -58.55 31.82
N VAL A 870 3.93 -58.29 33.11
CA VAL A 870 4.43 -59.11 34.21
C VAL A 870 3.86 -60.53 34.11
N ARG A 871 2.56 -60.68 33.83
CA ARG A 871 1.91 -61.98 33.67
C ARG A 871 2.51 -62.78 32.51
N ALA A 872 2.63 -62.17 31.33
CA ALA A 872 3.18 -62.83 30.16
C ALA A 872 4.65 -63.24 30.36
N THR A 873 5.46 -62.38 30.96
CA THR A 873 6.88 -62.69 31.25
C THR A 873 7.06 -63.74 32.34
N GLN A 874 6.22 -63.73 33.38
CA GLN A 874 6.22 -64.78 34.41
C GLN A 874 5.78 -66.13 33.84
N GLN A 875 4.74 -66.15 33.01
CA GLN A 875 4.26 -67.36 32.33
C GLN A 875 5.31 -67.90 31.36
N ALA A 876 6.03 -67.01 30.66
CA ALA A 876 7.16 -67.39 29.81
C ALA A 876 8.27 -68.09 30.60
N GLN A 877 8.73 -67.49 31.70
CA GLN A 877 9.74 -68.09 32.57
C GLN A 877 9.31 -69.46 33.11
N GLN A 878 8.05 -69.59 33.55
CA GLN A 878 7.51 -70.87 34.02
C GLN A 878 7.48 -71.92 32.92
N SER A 879 7.12 -71.54 31.69
CA SER A 879 7.08 -72.48 30.58
C SER A 879 8.48 -72.88 30.12
N GLU A 880 9.43 -71.94 30.06
CA GLU A 880 10.83 -72.24 29.78
C GLU A 880 11.39 -73.26 30.79
N LEU A 881 11.12 -73.07 32.08
CA LEU A 881 11.52 -74.02 33.12
C LEU A 881 10.87 -75.40 32.93
N LYS A 882 9.58 -75.46 32.59
CA LYS A 882 8.89 -76.74 32.31
C LYS A 882 9.49 -77.47 31.11
N LEU A 883 9.79 -76.74 30.02
CA LEU A 883 10.41 -77.28 28.81
C LEU A 883 11.84 -77.79 29.11
N GLN A 884 12.63 -77.01 29.86
CA GLN A 884 13.99 -77.41 30.28
C GLN A 884 13.97 -78.63 31.21
N GLU A 885 13.06 -78.67 32.19
CA GLU A 885 12.93 -79.79 33.12
C GLU A 885 12.47 -81.08 32.41
N ALA A 886 11.55 -80.96 31.45
CA ALA A 886 11.15 -82.08 30.60
C ALA A 886 12.34 -82.61 29.76
N LEU A 887 13.17 -81.73 29.19
CA LEU A 887 14.39 -82.13 28.47
C LEU A 887 15.43 -82.79 29.39
N ARG A 888 15.59 -82.30 30.62
CA ARG A 888 16.46 -82.89 31.63
C ARG A 888 16.01 -84.30 31.99
N CYS A 889 14.70 -84.50 32.22
CA CYS A 889 14.14 -85.82 32.50
C CYS A 889 14.31 -86.77 31.31
N TRP A 890 14.10 -86.30 30.08
CA TRP A 890 14.36 -87.08 28.87
C TRP A 890 15.84 -87.49 28.75
N HIS A 891 16.76 -86.57 29.07
CA HIS A 891 18.19 -86.84 29.04
C HIS A 891 18.58 -87.92 30.06
N ASN A 892 18.18 -87.74 31.33
CA ASN A 892 18.48 -88.68 32.41
C ASN A 892 17.92 -90.08 32.11
N PHE A 893 16.68 -90.15 31.61
CA PHE A 893 16.05 -91.42 31.25
C PHE A 893 16.85 -92.16 30.16
N HIS A 894 17.21 -91.48 29.07
CA HIS A 894 18.01 -92.09 28.01
C HIS A 894 19.44 -92.44 28.44
N GLU A 895 20.05 -91.67 29.35
CA GLU A 895 21.38 -91.97 29.89
C GLU A 895 21.35 -93.23 30.78
N SER A 896 20.35 -93.37 31.65
CA SER A 896 20.12 -94.58 32.45
C SER A 896 19.81 -95.78 31.54
N GLU A 897 18.92 -95.60 30.56
CA GLU A 897 18.59 -96.62 29.55
C GLU A 897 19.86 -97.14 28.84
N ARG A 898 20.72 -96.21 28.39
CA ARG A 898 21.96 -96.51 27.70
C ARG A 898 22.96 -97.23 28.60
N THR A 899 23.20 -96.72 29.81
CA THR A 899 24.17 -97.30 30.76
C THR A 899 23.84 -98.77 31.05
N ILE A 900 22.55 -99.06 31.30
CA ILE A 900 22.08 -100.42 31.57
C ILE A 900 22.19 -101.28 30.31
N SER A 901 21.79 -100.75 29.15
CA SER A 901 21.88 -101.49 27.88
C SER A 901 23.33 -101.86 27.53
N ASP A 902 24.27 -100.93 27.68
CA ASP A 902 25.70 -101.13 27.42
C ASP A 902 26.31 -102.16 28.38
N TRP A 903 25.94 -102.11 29.66
CA TRP A 903 26.37 -103.10 30.64
C TRP A 903 25.80 -104.49 30.33
N LEU A 904 24.50 -104.60 30.03
CA LEU A 904 23.86 -105.86 29.67
C LEU A 904 24.51 -106.48 28.43
N GLN A 905 24.84 -105.66 27.42
CA GLN A 905 25.51 -106.15 26.22
C GLN A 905 26.93 -106.68 26.52
N LYS A 906 27.67 -106.03 27.44
CA LYS A 906 28.98 -106.52 27.88
C LYS A 906 28.86 -107.81 28.69
N ALA A 907 27.88 -107.88 29.60
CA ALA A 907 27.62 -109.07 30.41
C ALA A 907 27.25 -110.29 29.54
N ASP A 908 26.36 -110.11 28.56
CA ASP A 908 26.00 -111.15 27.58
C ASP A 908 27.24 -111.67 26.83
N LYS A 909 28.15 -110.78 26.42
CA LYS A 909 29.41 -111.17 25.74
C LYS A 909 30.32 -112.01 26.63
N LEU A 910 30.48 -111.61 27.91
CA LEU A 910 31.38 -112.31 28.85
C LEU A 910 30.82 -113.69 29.27
N ILE A 911 29.51 -113.85 29.35
CA ILE A 911 28.86 -115.14 29.63
C ILE A 911 28.98 -116.10 28.42
N ALA A 912 28.97 -115.57 27.19
CA ALA A 912 29.04 -116.38 25.98
C ALA A 912 30.46 -116.88 25.61
N GLU A 913 31.50 -116.43 26.31
CA GLU A 913 32.90 -116.75 26.00
C GLU A 913 33.27 -118.20 26.39
N LYS A 914 33.78 -118.98 25.42
CA LYS A 914 33.99 -120.44 25.56
C LYS A 914 35.42 -120.86 25.95
N HIS A 915 36.43 -120.06 25.59
CA HIS A 915 37.85 -120.38 25.78
C HIS A 915 38.45 -119.46 26.83
N ILE A 916 38.86 -120.01 27.98
CA ILE A 916 39.34 -119.25 29.12
C ILE A 916 40.55 -120.01 29.65
N ASP A 917 41.73 -119.60 29.19
CA ASP A 917 42.96 -120.39 29.29
C ASP A 917 44.02 -119.69 30.17
N THR A 918 43.70 -118.55 30.77
CA THR A 918 44.63 -117.78 31.62
C THR A 918 44.00 -117.33 32.93
N LYS A 919 44.79 -117.36 34.01
CA LYS A 919 44.37 -116.88 35.34
C LYS A 919 43.85 -115.43 35.31
N GLN A 920 44.46 -114.58 34.48
CA GLN A 920 44.10 -113.16 34.36
C GLN A 920 42.72 -112.92 33.71
N THR A 921 42.30 -113.77 32.76
CA THR A 921 40.98 -113.64 32.11
C THR A 921 39.86 -114.09 33.05
N VAL A 922 40.05 -115.19 33.78
CA VAL A 922 39.16 -115.63 34.86
C VAL A 922 38.93 -114.53 35.90
N GLU A 923 40.00 -113.93 36.39
CA GLU A 923 39.96 -112.88 37.42
C GLU A 923 39.26 -111.61 36.90
N SER A 924 39.38 -111.29 35.60
CA SER A 924 38.65 -110.19 34.97
C SER A 924 37.14 -110.44 34.87
N HIS A 925 36.69 -111.67 34.55
CA HIS A 925 35.26 -111.98 34.55
C HIS A 925 34.70 -111.96 35.97
N LYS A 926 35.47 -112.46 36.94
CA LYS A 926 35.14 -112.43 38.36
C LYS A 926 34.94 -111.00 38.86
N ASN A 927 35.91 -110.12 38.62
CA ASN A 927 35.83 -108.71 38.99
C ASN A 927 34.64 -108.00 38.32
N PHE A 928 34.30 -108.33 37.06
CA PHE A 928 33.17 -107.69 36.35
C PHE A 928 31.80 -108.03 36.97
N PHE A 929 31.54 -109.30 37.29
CA PHE A 929 30.26 -109.73 37.88
C PHE A 929 30.16 -109.51 39.39
N GLU A 930 31.28 -109.32 40.10
CA GLU A 930 31.28 -108.92 41.51
C GLU A 930 31.09 -107.41 41.70
N GLN A 931 31.44 -106.60 40.71
CA GLN A 931 31.33 -105.12 40.76
C GLN A 931 30.03 -104.58 40.15
N VAL A 932 28.95 -105.37 40.14
CA VAL A 932 27.67 -104.92 39.60
C VAL A 932 27.04 -103.88 40.50
N ASN A 933 26.70 -102.72 39.93
CA ASN A 933 25.96 -101.70 40.65
C ASN A 933 24.46 -101.96 40.60
N GLU A 934 23.91 -102.47 41.69
CA GLU A 934 22.47 -102.76 41.83
C GLU A 934 21.57 -101.50 41.75
N ARG A 935 22.15 -100.30 41.90
CA ARG A 935 21.39 -99.04 41.89
C ARG A 935 20.96 -98.59 40.50
N TRP A 936 21.61 -99.04 39.42
CA TRP A 936 21.30 -98.57 38.06
C TRP A 936 19.84 -98.81 37.68
N ILE A 937 19.27 -99.96 38.05
CA ILE A 937 17.85 -100.26 37.77
C ILE A 937 16.92 -99.33 38.55
N GLN A 938 17.25 -99.04 39.81
CA GLN A 938 16.48 -98.08 40.61
C GLN A 938 16.58 -96.67 40.01
N GLU A 939 17.75 -96.28 39.52
CA GLU A 939 17.97 -95.01 38.82
C GLU A 939 17.15 -94.92 37.52
N LEU A 940 17.07 -96.00 36.73
CA LEU A 940 16.21 -96.06 35.53
C LEU A 940 14.72 -95.90 35.87
N VAL A 941 14.24 -96.60 36.90
CA VAL A 941 12.83 -96.49 37.33
C VAL A 941 12.53 -95.09 37.85
N ASN A 942 13.44 -94.50 38.64
CA ASN A 942 13.30 -93.15 39.15
C ASN A 942 13.30 -92.13 37.99
N ALA A 943 14.24 -92.27 37.03
CA ALA A 943 14.31 -91.41 35.85
C ALA A 943 13.05 -91.52 34.97
N ALA A 944 12.48 -92.72 34.83
CA ALA A 944 11.23 -92.94 34.11
C ALA A 944 10.01 -92.33 34.83
N GLN A 945 9.95 -92.44 36.16
CA GLN A 945 8.90 -91.82 36.97
C GLN A 945 8.97 -90.30 36.91
N ASP A 946 10.17 -89.73 37.01
CA ASP A 946 10.37 -88.29 36.90
C ASP A 946 10.02 -87.79 35.50
N LEU A 947 10.36 -88.54 34.45
CA LEU A 947 9.93 -88.23 33.07
C LEU A 947 8.41 -88.27 32.91
N ARG A 948 7.71 -89.25 33.49
CA ARG A 948 6.24 -89.31 33.44
C ARG A 948 5.55 -88.16 34.17
N LYS A 949 6.14 -87.64 35.25
CA LYS A 949 5.61 -86.44 35.94
C LYS A 949 5.62 -85.21 35.03
N CYS A 950 6.57 -85.15 34.09
CA CYS A 950 6.70 -84.05 33.14
C CYS A 950 5.88 -84.25 31.85
N LEU A 951 5.53 -85.48 31.49
CA LEU A 951 4.87 -85.80 30.22
C LEU A 951 3.33 -85.89 30.32
N PRO A 952 2.62 -85.58 29.22
CA PRO A 952 1.19 -85.88 29.11
C PRO A 952 0.90 -87.40 29.22
N PRO A 953 -0.29 -87.81 29.69
CA PRO A 953 -0.65 -89.22 29.90
C PRO A 953 -0.45 -90.10 28.66
N ASP A 954 -0.71 -89.55 27.47
CA ASP A 954 -0.61 -90.26 26.18
C ASP A 954 0.82 -90.71 25.84
N GLN A 955 1.84 -90.15 26.49
CA GLN A 955 3.26 -90.44 26.28
C GLN A 955 3.85 -91.36 27.37
N HIS A 956 3.05 -91.81 28.35
CA HIS A 956 3.55 -92.61 29.48
C HIS A 956 3.80 -94.08 29.11
N ALA A 957 3.00 -94.64 28.20
CA ALA A 957 3.07 -96.06 27.83
C ALA A 957 4.41 -96.45 27.17
N PRO A 958 4.95 -95.72 26.18
CA PRO A 958 6.24 -96.05 25.56
C PRO A 958 7.42 -96.07 26.56
N VAL A 959 7.41 -95.16 27.54
CA VAL A 959 8.45 -95.10 28.59
C VAL A 959 8.36 -96.31 29.52
N ALA A 960 7.15 -96.83 29.78
CA ALA A 960 6.93 -98.03 30.58
C ALA A 960 7.55 -99.28 29.95
N GLU A 961 7.26 -99.50 28.67
CA GLU A 961 7.69 -100.69 27.95
C GLU A 961 9.23 -100.82 27.93
N VAL A 962 9.95 -99.70 27.83
CA VAL A 962 11.42 -99.68 27.86
C VAL A 962 11.97 -100.11 29.23
N VAL A 963 11.39 -99.60 30.32
CA VAL A 963 11.83 -99.93 31.68
C VAL A 963 11.58 -101.41 31.97
N ASP A 964 10.38 -101.90 31.68
CA ASP A 964 9.98 -103.28 31.94
C ASP A 964 10.90 -104.27 31.19
N ARG A 965 11.21 -103.97 29.93
CA ARG A 965 12.12 -104.76 29.09
C ARG A 965 13.54 -104.84 29.67
N LEU A 966 14.12 -103.71 30.07
CA LEU A 966 15.48 -103.68 30.63
C LEU A 966 15.56 -104.35 32.00
N GLN A 967 14.53 -104.16 32.84
CA GLN A 967 14.45 -104.83 34.15
C GLN A 967 14.37 -106.36 34.04
N ALA A 968 13.57 -106.86 33.09
CA ALA A 968 13.47 -108.30 32.85
C ALA A 968 14.83 -108.89 32.46
N LYS A 969 15.53 -108.25 31.51
CA LYS A 969 16.83 -108.72 31.02
C LYS A 969 17.94 -108.63 32.07
N TRP A 970 17.93 -107.59 32.91
CA TRP A 970 18.87 -107.45 34.02
C TRP A 970 18.77 -108.58 35.04
N LYS A 971 17.54 -108.96 35.42
CA LYS A 971 17.30 -110.10 36.33
C LYS A 971 17.78 -111.42 35.73
N GLU A 972 17.55 -111.62 34.44
CA GLU A 972 18.01 -112.81 33.72
C GLU A 972 19.53 -112.96 33.80
N VAL A 973 20.29 -111.93 33.39
CA VAL A 973 21.77 -111.96 33.37
C VAL A 973 22.35 -112.23 34.76
N LEU A 974 21.82 -111.59 35.81
CA LEU A 974 22.31 -111.80 37.18
C LEU A 974 22.03 -113.19 37.73
N SER A 975 20.99 -113.88 37.25
CA SER A 975 20.74 -115.27 37.65
C SER A 975 21.79 -116.25 37.11
N PHE A 976 22.39 -115.94 35.96
CA PHE A 976 23.43 -116.76 35.33
C PHE A 976 24.84 -116.46 35.87
N ALA A 977 25.09 -115.27 36.41
CA ALA A 977 26.42 -114.83 36.83
C ALA A 977 27.08 -115.74 37.91
N PRO A 978 26.39 -116.14 39.01
CA PRO A 978 26.99 -117.02 40.03
C PRO A 978 27.42 -118.38 39.48
N LEU A 979 26.63 -118.94 38.56
CA LEU A 979 26.94 -120.21 37.91
C LEU A 979 28.19 -120.09 37.03
N HIS A 980 28.32 -118.99 36.29
CA HIS A 980 29.52 -118.71 35.50
C HIS A 980 30.77 -118.58 36.40
N LEU A 981 30.67 -117.84 37.50
CA LEU A 981 31.79 -117.64 38.44
C LEU A 981 32.27 -118.96 39.07
N MET A 982 31.37 -119.84 39.51
CA MET A 982 31.75 -121.15 40.05
C MET A 982 32.54 -122.01 39.05
N ARG A 983 32.19 -121.94 37.76
CA ARG A 983 32.93 -122.67 36.70
C ARG A 983 34.34 -122.13 36.54
N LEU A 984 34.53 -120.82 36.68
CA LEU A 984 35.82 -120.18 36.57
C LEU A 984 36.74 -120.49 37.76
N GLU A 985 36.19 -120.47 38.99
CA GLU A 985 36.94 -120.83 40.20
C GLU A 985 37.40 -122.29 40.15
N PHE A 986 36.54 -123.21 39.74
CA PHE A 986 36.92 -124.61 39.56
C PHE A 986 38.09 -124.78 38.58
N ARG A 987 38.07 -124.07 37.45
CA ARG A 987 39.15 -124.13 36.45
C ARG A 987 40.46 -123.58 37.00
N LEU A 988 40.41 -122.56 37.85
CA LEU A 988 41.60 -122.00 38.48
C LEU A 988 42.26 -123.01 39.42
N ASP A 989 41.44 -123.69 40.23
CA ASP A 989 41.92 -124.74 41.13
C ASP A 989 42.43 -125.97 40.35
N GLU A 990 41.75 -126.36 39.25
CA GLU A 990 42.19 -127.45 38.36
C GLU A 990 43.58 -127.21 37.76
N THR A 991 43.83 -125.97 37.34
CA THR A 991 45.12 -125.57 36.76
C THR A 991 46.22 -125.62 37.81
N THR A 992 45.93 -125.12 39.02
CA THR A 992 46.87 -125.08 40.14
C THR A 992 47.19 -126.50 40.64
N PHE A 993 46.17 -127.35 40.78
CA PHE A 993 46.32 -128.77 41.11
C PHE A 993 47.23 -129.50 40.12
N SER A 994 47.00 -129.30 38.81
CA SER A 994 47.81 -129.94 37.76
C SER A 994 49.29 -129.53 37.80
N GLN A 995 49.59 -128.32 38.30
CA GLN A 995 50.95 -127.84 38.44
C GLN A 995 51.68 -128.52 39.61
N TYR A 996 51.07 -128.59 40.79
CA TYR A 996 51.67 -129.29 41.94
C TYR A 996 51.90 -130.78 41.66
N LEU A 997 50.97 -131.44 40.98
CA LEU A 997 51.08 -132.87 40.68
C LEU A 997 52.30 -133.19 39.79
N LYS A 998 52.67 -132.29 38.87
CA LYS A 998 53.89 -132.42 38.06
C LYS A 998 55.17 -132.28 38.88
N GLU A 999 55.19 -131.41 39.87
CA GLU A 999 56.35 -131.21 40.74
C GLU A 999 56.61 -132.45 41.61
N ILE A 1000 55.54 -133.06 42.14
CA ILE A 1000 55.62 -134.29 42.93
C ILE A 1000 56.17 -135.45 42.10
N GLU A 1001 55.67 -135.68 40.88
CA GLU A 1001 56.17 -136.77 40.02
C GLU A 1001 57.66 -136.61 39.65
N LYS A 1002 58.13 -135.37 39.49
CA LYS A 1002 59.54 -135.07 39.18
C LYS A 1002 60.46 -135.49 40.32
N GLU A 1003 60.07 -135.25 41.57
CA GLU A 1003 60.90 -135.62 42.72
C GLU A 1003 60.95 -137.14 42.93
N ILE A 1004 59.82 -137.85 42.79
CA ILE A 1004 59.77 -139.33 42.85
C ILE A 1004 60.79 -139.93 41.88
N HIS A 1005 60.85 -139.40 40.66
CA HIS A 1005 61.78 -139.91 39.65
C HIS A 1005 63.24 -139.64 40.00
N ALA A 1006 63.53 -138.45 40.56
CA ALA A 1006 64.87 -138.06 40.96
C ALA A 1006 65.43 -138.94 42.10
N GLU A 1007 64.58 -139.40 43.02
CA GLU A 1007 65.00 -140.28 44.12
C GLU A 1007 65.20 -141.73 43.68
N GLN A 1008 64.32 -142.27 42.83
CA GLN A 1008 64.50 -143.60 42.26
C GLN A 1008 65.81 -143.72 41.44
N GLN A 1009 66.20 -142.63 40.77
CA GLN A 1009 67.47 -142.57 40.02
C GLN A 1009 68.70 -142.57 40.94
N ALA A 1010 68.66 -141.85 42.06
CA ALA A 1010 69.74 -141.82 43.05
C ALA A 1010 69.95 -143.19 43.69
N PHE A 1011 68.85 -143.90 43.99
CA PHE A 1011 68.89 -145.27 44.54
C PHE A 1011 69.61 -146.25 43.62
N ASN A 1012 69.33 -146.23 42.31
CA ASN A 1012 69.94 -147.15 41.34
C ASN A 1012 71.44 -146.89 41.11
N ARG A 1013 71.99 -145.75 41.53
CA ARG A 1013 73.41 -145.40 41.38
C ARG A 1013 74.28 -145.83 42.55
N HIS A 1014 73.71 -146.52 43.55
CA HIS A 1014 74.38 -146.91 44.79
C HIS A 1014 75.01 -145.71 45.53
N GLU A 1015 74.33 -144.55 45.49
CA GLU A 1015 74.70 -143.39 46.30
C GLU A 1015 74.46 -143.66 47.80
N ASP A 1016 75.07 -142.84 48.66
CA ASP A 1016 75.01 -142.99 50.12
C ASP A 1016 73.54 -143.03 50.61
N VAL A 1017 73.21 -144.14 51.28
CA VAL A 1017 71.85 -144.48 51.68
C VAL A 1017 71.30 -143.49 52.72
N GLU A 1018 72.15 -142.91 53.58
CA GLU A 1018 71.70 -141.91 54.56
C GLU A 1018 71.26 -140.61 53.88
N VAL A 1019 71.90 -140.23 52.77
CA VAL A 1019 71.59 -139.00 52.03
C VAL A 1019 70.27 -139.12 51.26
N ILE A 1020 69.99 -140.27 50.65
CA ILE A 1020 68.73 -140.52 49.93
C ILE A 1020 67.55 -140.48 50.91
N LEU A 1021 67.68 -141.11 52.09
CA LEU A 1021 66.65 -141.11 53.12
C LEU A 1021 66.37 -139.71 53.68
N ALA A 1022 67.41 -138.88 53.85
CA ALA A 1022 67.25 -137.49 54.30
C ALA A 1022 66.47 -136.64 53.29
N ARG A 1023 66.77 -136.75 51.98
CA ARG A 1023 66.09 -135.96 50.93
C ARG A 1023 64.62 -136.36 50.72
N ASN A 1024 64.33 -137.66 50.74
CA ASN A 1024 62.94 -138.16 50.69
C ASN A 1024 62.10 -137.61 51.84
N LYS A 1025 62.68 -137.58 53.04
CA LYS A 1025 62.01 -137.02 54.21
C LYS A 1025 61.78 -135.51 54.06
N GLU A 1026 62.77 -134.76 53.58
CA GLU A 1026 62.64 -133.30 53.39
C GLU A 1026 61.51 -132.94 52.41
N PHE A 1027 61.47 -133.55 51.22
CA PHE A 1027 60.47 -133.18 50.21
C PHE A 1027 59.06 -133.66 50.54
N PHE A 1028 58.90 -134.94 50.91
CA PHE A 1028 57.57 -135.54 51.10
C PHE A 1028 56.99 -135.32 52.50
N VAL A 1029 57.82 -135.02 53.50
CA VAL A 1029 57.35 -134.82 54.89
C VAL A 1029 57.44 -133.35 55.32
N GLU A 1030 58.54 -132.65 55.01
CA GLU A 1030 58.78 -131.30 55.54
C GLU A 1030 58.30 -130.17 54.61
N ARG A 1031 58.30 -130.37 53.28
CA ARG A 1031 58.04 -129.31 52.29
C ARG A 1031 56.55 -128.98 52.02
N GLY A 1032 55.61 -129.79 52.50
CA GLY A 1032 54.17 -129.49 52.47
C GLY A 1032 53.48 -129.50 51.09
N THR A 1033 54.14 -129.82 49.98
CA THR A 1033 53.49 -129.81 48.64
C THR A 1033 52.33 -130.82 48.50
N LEU A 1034 52.36 -131.91 49.24
CA LEU A 1034 51.30 -132.93 49.27
C LEU A 1034 49.99 -132.41 49.89
N PRO A 1035 49.97 -131.90 51.13
CA PRO A 1035 48.75 -131.36 51.73
C PRO A 1035 48.14 -130.19 50.94
N GLU A 1036 48.95 -129.43 50.20
CA GLU A 1036 48.49 -128.32 49.38
C GLU A 1036 47.78 -128.81 48.10
N THR A 1037 48.27 -129.91 47.53
CA THR A 1037 47.63 -130.59 46.39
C THR A 1037 46.31 -131.21 46.80
N GLU A 1038 46.23 -131.80 48.00
CA GLU A 1038 44.98 -132.32 48.58
C GLU A 1038 43.97 -131.19 48.81
N ARG A 1039 44.41 -130.04 49.34
CA ARG A 1039 43.55 -128.88 49.57
C ARG A 1039 42.95 -128.33 48.27
N CYS A 1040 43.74 -128.22 47.20
CA CYS A 1040 43.23 -127.83 45.87
C CYS A 1040 42.18 -128.84 45.36
N LEU A 1041 42.44 -130.14 45.54
CA LEU A 1041 41.52 -131.18 45.13
C LEU A 1041 40.22 -131.13 45.94
N GLU A 1042 40.29 -130.95 47.26
CA GLU A 1042 39.13 -130.75 48.14
C GLU A 1042 38.32 -129.51 47.73
N SER A 1043 38.98 -128.38 47.44
CA SER A 1043 38.35 -127.15 46.95
C SER A 1043 37.61 -127.39 45.63
N MET A 1044 38.24 -128.02 44.65
CA MET A 1044 37.58 -128.43 43.39
C MET A 1044 36.36 -129.33 43.66
N GLY A 1045 36.45 -130.25 44.62
CA GLY A 1045 35.34 -131.12 45.01
C GLY A 1045 34.17 -130.36 45.61
N GLN A 1046 34.45 -129.39 46.50
CA GLN A 1046 33.44 -128.52 47.10
C GLN A 1046 32.76 -127.61 46.06
N ILE A 1047 33.53 -127.06 45.12
CA ILE A 1047 32.99 -126.22 44.03
C ILE A 1047 32.12 -127.06 43.08
N ALA A 1048 32.56 -128.26 42.69
CA ALA A 1048 31.77 -129.16 41.84
C ALA A 1048 30.46 -129.62 42.51
N ALA A 1049 30.50 -129.93 43.82
CA ALA A 1049 29.32 -130.29 44.59
C ALA A 1049 28.35 -129.11 44.72
N SER A 1050 28.87 -127.91 45.00
CA SER A 1050 28.07 -126.68 45.06
C SER A 1050 27.43 -126.36 43.71
N TYR A 1051 28.18 -126.43 42.60
CA TYR A 1051 27.64 -126.22 41.25
C TYR A 1051 26.56 -127.25 40.89
N ALA A 1052 26.71 -128.51 41.28
CA ALA A 1052 25.72 -129.56 41.03
C ALA A 1052 24.40 -129.36 41.78
N GLN A 1053 24.38 -128.63 42.90
CA GLN A 1053 23.13 -128.24 43.57
C GLN A 1053 22.32 -127.25 42.73
N TRP A 1054 23.00 -126.33 42.03
CA TRP A 1054 22.34 -125.34 41.19
C TRP A 1054 22.06 -125.86 39.77
N GLN A 1055 22.91 -126.74 39.22
CA GLN A 1055 22.75 -127.32 37.89
C GLN A 1055 22.99 -128.84 37.86
N PRO A 1056 22.01 -129.65 38.33
CA PRO A 1056 22.18 -131.10 38.53
C PRO A 1056 22.44 -131.92 37.26
N SER A 1057 22.04 -131.38 36.10
CA SER A 1057 22.16 -132.03 34.79
C SER A 1057 23.56 -131.91 34.17
N ASP A 1058 24.39 -130.96 34.59
CA ASP A 1058 25.74 -130.75 34.04
C ASP A 1058 26.79 -131.46 34.91
N LYS A 1059 27.22 -132.66 34.47
CA LYS A 1059 28.20 -133.49 35.19
C LYS A 1059 29.66 -133.18 34.83
N ASN A 1060 29.94 -132.12 34.08
CA ASN A 1060 31.28 -131.87 33.56
C ASN A 1060 32.32 -131.57 34.65
N LEU A 1061 31.99 -130.69 35.61
CA LEU A 1061 32.91 -130.33 36.72
C LEU A 1061 33.15 -131.53 37.65
N GLN A 1062 32.09 -132.26 37.98
CA GLN A 1062 32.20 -133.50 38.76
C GLN A 1062 33.10 -134.54 38.05
N GLY A 1063 32.95 -134.67 36.73
CA GLY A 1063 33.80 -135.53 35.92
C GLY A 1063 35.26 -135.10 35.90
N ALA A 1064 35.55 -133.80 35.89
CA ALA A 1064 36.90 -133.26 35.95
C ALA A 1064 37.57 -133.49 37.31
N HIS A 1065 36.85 -133.25 38.40
CA HIS A 1065 37.34 -133.51 39.76
C HIS A 1065 37.67 -134.99 39.97
N ASN A 1066 36.81 -135.90 39.50
CA ASN A 1066 37.06 -137.34 39.58
C ASN A 1066 38.33 -137.77 38.82
N ARG A 1067 38.63 -137.15 37.68
CA ARG A 1067 39.88 -137.40 36.93
C ARG A 1067 41.10 -136.92 37.71
N ALA A 1068 41.04 -135.72 38.29
CA ALA A 1068 42.10 -135.17 39.13
C ALA A 1068 42.38 -136.07 40.35
N LEU A 1069 41.33 -136.56 41.02
CA LEU A 1069 41.43 -137.48 42.16
C LEU A 1069 42.12 -138.81 41.76
N ALA A 1070 41.75 -139.39 40.61
CA ALA A 1070 42.37 -140.61 40.12
C ALA A 1070 43.87 -140.43 39.82
N GLN A 1071 44.26 -139.27 39.27
CA GLN A 1071 45.68 -138.94 39.03
C GLN A 1071 46.45 -138.81 40.34
N TYR A 1072 45.89 -138.12 41.34
CA TYR A 1072 46.52 -137.97 42.65
C TYR A 1072 46.78 -139.32 43.34
N GLN A 1073 45.79 -140.23 43.34
CA GLN A 1073 45.92 -141.57 43.91
C GLN A 1073 47.00 -142.42 43.22
N ALA A 1074 47.10 -142.31 41.88
CA ALA A 1074 48.12 -143.02 41.12
C ALA A 1074 49.54 -142.56 41.50
N VAL A 1075 49.75 -141.25 41.67
CA VAL A 1075 51.04 -140.69 42.12
C VAL A 1075 51.36 -141.12 43.55
N ASN A 1076 50.38 -141.07 44.46
CA ASN A 1076 50.59 -141.43 45.86
C ASN A 1076 51.00 -142.91 46.04
N THR A 1077 50.45 -143.80 45.21
CA THR A 1077 50.85 -145.22 45.18
C THR A 1077 52.34 -145.40 44.83
N LYS A 1078 52.87 -144.60 43.89
CA LYS A 1078 54.30 -144.62 43.53
C LYS A 1078 55.18 -144.15 44.69
N ILE A 1079 54.74 -143.13 45.45
CA ILE A 1079 55.46 -142.62 46.63
C ILE A 1079 55.61 -143.74 47.68
N SER A 1080 54.53 -144.48 47.97
CA SER A 1080 54.57 -145.57 48.96
C SER A 1080 55.49 -146.72 48.56
N GLN A 1081 55.54 -147.07 47.26
CA GLN A 1081 56.44 -148.11 46.76
C GLN A 1081 57.91 -147.73 46.93
N LEU A 1082 58.27 -146.47 46.63
CA LEU A 1082 59.63 -145.95 46.81
C LEU A 1082 60.06 -146.00 48.30
N GLN A 1083 59.16 -145.62 49.21
CA GLN A 1083 59.42 -145.66 50.66
C GLN A 1083 59.65 -147.08 51.20
N GLN A 1084 58.92 -148.09 50.70
CA GLN A 1084 59.12 -149.50 51.09
C GLN A 1084 60.49 -150.04 50.67
N GLN A 1085 60.97 -149.68 49.47
CA GLN A 1085 62.28 -150.11 48.98
C GLN A 1085 63.42 -149.57 49.86
N LEU A 1086 63.30 -148.34 50.35
CA LEU A 1086 64.31 -147.70 51.16
C LEU A 1086 64.41 -148.29 52.61
N GLN A 1087 63.39 -148.99 53.12
CA GLN A 1087 63.41 -149.55 54.50
C GLN A 1087 64.18 -150.88 54.65
N MET A 1088 64.41 -151.66 53.59
CA MET A 1088 64.96 -153.03 53.69
C MET A 1088 66.51 -153.11 53.80
N ILE A 1089 67.20 -151.98 53.66
CA ILE A 1089 68.66 -151.90 53.47
C ILE A 1089 69.50 -152.20 54.75
N PRO A 1090 69.13 -151.74 55.97
CA PRO A 1090 69.99 -151.91 57.15
C PRO A 1090 70.16 -153.36 57.64
N ALA A 1091 69.20 -154.24 57.35
CA ALA A 1091 69.22 -155.64 57.83
C ALA A 1091 70.21 -156.54 57.07
N GLN A 1092 70.53 -156.24 55.80
CA GLN A 1092 71.47 -157.02 55.00
C GLN A 1092 72.93 -156.74 55.37
N TRP A 1093 73.25 -155.52 55.81
CA TRP A 1093 74.63 -155.10 56.13
C TRP A 1093 75.16 -155.75 57.42
N LYS A 1094 74.28 -155.98 58.41
CA LYS A 1094 74.64 -156.57 59.71
C LYS A 1094 75.11 -158.03 59.62
N ASN A 1095 74.55 -158.80 58.68
CA ASN A 1095 74.92 -160.21 58.46
C ASN A 1095 76.33 -160.37 57.82
N TYR A 1096 76.84 -159.30 57.18
CA TYR A 1096 78.16 -159.31 56.54
C TYR A 1096 79.29 -159.08 57.56
N GLN A 1097 79.04 -158.32 58.63
CA GLN A 1097 80.03 -158.04 59.68
C GLN A 1097 80.31 -159.22 60.60
N ASP A 1098 79.32 -160.06 60.89
CA ASP A 1098 79.48 -161.22 61.78
C ASP A 1098 80.42 -162.30 61.19
N LYS A 1099 80.41 -162.49 59.87
CA LYS A 1099 81.32 -163.44 59.17
C LYS A 1099 82.79 -162.99 59.14
N PHE A 1100 83.05 -161.69 59.23
CA PHE A 1100 84.40 -161.14 59.12
C PHE A 1100 85.21 -161.35 60.42
N VAL A 1101 84.54 -161.34 61.58
CA VAL A 1101 85.18 -161.52 62.89
C VAL A 1101 85.64 -162.96 63.14
N GLU A 1102 84.97 -163.94 62.53
CA GLU A 1102 85.32 -165.37 62.62
C GLU A 1102 86.65 -165.70 61.90
N MET A 1103 86.92 -165.00 60.79
CA MET A 1103 88.11 -165.23 59.96
C MET A 1103 89.41 -164.71 60.61
N VAL A 1104 89.33 -163.70 61.47
CA VAL A 1104 90.51 -163.11 62.14
C VAL A 1104 91.05 -164.02 63.25
N LYS A 1105 90.18 -164.70 64.02
CA LYS A 1105 90.60 -165.64 65.09
C LYS A 1105 91.30 -166.90 64.56
N TRP A 1106 91.03 -167.29 63.31
CA TRP A 1106 91.70 -168.42 62.66
C TRP A 1106 93.15 -168.09 62.28
N MET A 1107 93.43 -166.85 61.87
CA MET A 1107 94.75 -166.41 61.43
C MET A 1107 95.78 -166.39 62.58
N ASP A 1108 95.38 -166.03 63.79
CA ASP A 1108 96.29 -165.97 64.95
C ASP A 1108 96.82 -167.36 65.39
N SER A 1109 96.04 -168.43 65.15
CA SER A 1109 96.40 -169.81 65.50
C SER A 1109 97.49 -170.41 64.60
N VAL A 1110 97.63 -169.90 63.38
CA VAL A 1110 98.59 -170.43 62.39
C VAL A 1110 100.00 -169.91 62.66
N ASP A 1111 100.12 -168.67 63.13
CA ASP A 1111 101.41 -168.03 63.39
C ASP A 1111 102.16 -168.59 64.61
N GLU A 1112 101.44 -169.10 65.61
CA GLU A 1112 102.06 -169.70 66.80
C GLU A 1112 102.72 -171.05 66.52
N SER A 1113 102.22 -171.77 65.51
CA SER A 1113 102.73 -173.09 65.10
C SER A 1113 104.02 -173.00 64.29
N LEU A 1114 104.18 -171.95 63.48
CA LEU A 1114 105.40 -171.71 62.70
C LEU A 1114 106.60 -171.32 63.55
N LYS A 1115 106.38 -170.72 64.73
CA LYS A 1115 107.46 -170.32 65.64
C LYS A 1115 108.17 -171.48 66.35
N ARG A 1116 107.58 -172.68 66.44
CA ARG A 1116 108.19 -173.83 67.13
C ARG A 1116 109.14 -174.67 66.27
N ILE A 1117 109.02 -174.61 64.95
CA ILE A 1117 109.81 -175.43 64.00
C ILE A 1117 111.27 -174.94 63.86
N LEU A 1118 111.61 -173.78 64.43
CA LEU A 1118 112.87 -173.08 64.14
C LEU A 1118 113.97 -173.19 65.22
N THR A 1119 113.80 -173.95 66.30
CA THR A 1119 114.86 -174.14 67.32
C THR A 1119 115.13 -175.61 67.68
N GLU A 1120 116.23 -176.11 67.09
CA GLU A 1120 117.10 -177.28 67.31
C GLU A 1120 116.54 -178.58 67.92
N VAL A 1121 116.54 -179.65 67.11
CA VAL A 1121 116.42 -181.05 67.61
C VAL A 1121 117.33 -181.99 66.82
N ASN A 1122 118.14 -182.77 67.53
CA ASN A 1122 119.28 -183.55 67.04
C ASN A 1122 119.01 -185.05 66.80
N SER A 1123 117.76 -185.49 66.57
CA SER A 1123 117.50 -186.89 66.17
C SER A 1123 116.18 -187.11 65.41
N LEU A 1124 116.18 -188.15 64.56
CA LEU A 1124 115.11 -188.50 63.61
C LEU A 1124 113.79 -188.94 64.30
N GLU A 1125 113.86 -189.42 65.54
CA GLU A 1125 112.70 -189.91 66.31
C GLU A 1125 111.84 -188.81 66.94
N GLU A 1126 112.38 -187.59 67.12
CA GLU A 1126 111.62 -186.44 67.64
C GLU A 1126 110.97 -185.60 66.51
N PHE A 1127 111.58 -185.55 65.32
CA PHE A 1127 111.00 -184.87 64.15
C PHE A 1127 109.73 -185.55 63.64
N GLU A 1128 109.64 -186.88 63.71
CA GLU A 1128 108.41 -187.60 63.32
C GLU A 1128 107.25 -187.39 64.31
N LYS A 1129 107.54 -187.03 65.57
CA LYS A 1129 106.53 -186.81 66.61
C LYS A 1129 105.86 -185.42 66.50
N GLU A 1130 106.58 -184.38 66.07
CA GLU A 1130 105.98 -183.05 65.79
C GLU A 1130 105.31 -182.98 64.42
N ARG A 1131 105.80 -183.71 63.41
CA ARG A 1131 105.14 -183.79 62.09
C ARG A 1131 103.72 -184.38 62.18
N ALA A 1132 103.48 -185.28 63.14
CA ALA A 1132 102.18 -185.88 63.39
C ALA A 1132 101.16 -184.92 64.05
N VAL A 1133 101.60 -183.89 64.77
CA VAL A 1133 100.70 -182.88 65.39
C VAL A 1133 100.24 -181.84 64.36
N PHE A 1134 101.08 -181.50 63.37
CA PHE A 1134 100.71 -180.60 62.27
C PHE A 1134 99.73 -181.24 61.27
N GLN A 1135 99.67 -182.57 61.21
CA GLN A 1135 98.97 -183.30 60.14
C GLN A 1135 97.58 -183.81 60.52
N VAL A 1136 97.12 -183.62 61.76
CA VAL A 1136 95.82 -184.16 62.24
C VAL A 1136 94.70 -183.12 62.30
N ASN A 1137 94.96 -181.81 62.26
CA ASN A 1137 93.92 -180.78 62.37
C ASN A 1137 93.65 -180.00 61.06
N ILE A 1138 93.43 -180.74 59.98
CA ILE A 1138 92.63 -180.25 58.84
C ILE A 1138 91.31 -181.02 58.81
N PRO A 1139 90.18 -180.30 58.89
CA PRO A 1139 89.08 -180.46 57.94
C PRO A 1139 88.87 -179.12 57.22
N GLY A 1140 88.80 -179.03 55.90
CA GLY A 1140 88.57 -180.07 54.90
C GLY A 1140 87.49 -179.60 53.97
N GLU A 1141 87.73 -178.51 53.24
CA GLU A 1141 86.99 -178.13 52.02
C GLU A 1141 87.72 -176.97 51.31
N MET A 1142 88.79 -177.33 50.63
CA MET A 1142 89.23 -176.66 49.42
C MET A 1142 89.57 -177.74 48.40
N GLN A 1143 88.80 -177.82 47.32
CA GLN A 1143 89.22 -178.25 45.98
C GLN A 1143 87.99 -178.21 45.06
N ASP A 1144 87.90 -177.22 44.15
CA ASP A 1144 88.36 -177.48 42.77
C ASP A 1144 88.43 -176.21 41.90
N GLY A 1145 89.47 -176.18 41.07
CA GLY A 1145 89.57 -175.62 39.72
C GLY A 1145 89.02 -174.24 39.32
N GLY A 1146 89.93 -173.27 39.17
CA GLY A 1146 90.21 -172.61 37.88
C GLY A 1146 89.31 -171.45 37.40
N LEU A 1147 89.85 -170.22 37.38
CA LEU A 1147 90.30 -169.48 36.18
C LEU A 1147 90.31 -167.95 36.40
N ARG A 1148 91.54 -167.44 36.48
CA ARG A 1148 92.07 -166.14 36.03
C ARG A 1148 91.07 -165.18 35.33
N ASN A 1149 90.89 -163.97 35.87
CA ASN A 1149 91.66 -162.77 35.44
C ASN A 1149 91.22 -161.51 36.22
N ALA A 1150 92.22 -160.83 36.78
CA ALA A 1150 92.15 -159.45 37.24
C ALA A 1150 92.10 -158.48 36.01
N PRO A 1151 91.74 -157.19 36.15
CA PRO A 1151 92.62 -156.24 36.83
C PRO A 1151 91.93 -155.13 37.68
N LEU A 1152 92.69 -154.73 38.72
CA LEU A 1152 92.90 -153.40 39.32
C LEU A 1152 91.83 -152.31 39.13
N GLY A 1153 91.36 -151.81 40.29
CA GLY A 1153 90.59 -150.59 40.49
C GLY A 1153 90.05 -150.55 41.90
#